data_AF-A0A9D3NPE4-F1
#
_entry.id   AF-A0A9D3NPE4-F1
#
_cell.length_a   1.000
_cell.length_b   1.000
_cell.length_c   1.000
_cell.angle_alpha   90.00
_cell.angle_beta   90.00
_cell.angle_gamma   90.00
#
_symmetry.space_group_name_H-M   'P 1'
#
loop_
_entity.id
_entity.type
_entity.pdbx_description
1 polymer ?
#
loop_
_entity_poly.entity_id
_entity_poly.type
_entity_poly.pdbx_seq_one_letter_code
_entity_poly.pdbx_strand_id
1 'polypeptide(L)'
;MFHHRDLGDDLPNLLSMPRPPHQKWVWMNMESPENSERWTDIDGLFNLTASYRRDSDVWVPYGRILPTSVKNETFKIPPKDKLVCWIVSNWNPHYRRVEYFNELSKHIKIEGYGRHFNRYINDEDYVPTLSSCKFYLSFESSIHEDYVTEKLFNPLISGTVPVVLGPPRENYEEFIPADSFIHVDDFKSPQELAEHLKFLDQNQEVYERYFTWRQAFTAKDGKVQKRSVFSLSVGRRVSEEINSSVKDDRSQYDKAHGVLFHHRDIGGDFTELLKRPRPPHQKWVWMNMESPDNSGRNDRFDAVFNLTTNYRRDSDVWVPYGRIIEISEKDKPFKIPPKDKLVCWIVSNWNPNFRRVKFFNELSKHIKIEAYGRHFNRYISSEDYRTIVSGCKFYLSFENSIHKDYFTEKLFNPLIIGTVPVVLGPSRENYEEFIPADAFIHVDDFKSPQELAERLKFLDQNQEVYERYFTWRQHFTAIGAHFGLEHACRSCDLIKRNKSYRVFKNLNKWYINNEDYVPTLSSCKFYLSFESSIHEDYFTEKLFNPLIYGTVPVVLGPPRENYEEFIPTDSFIHVDDFKSPQELAEHLKFLDQNQEVYERYFTWRQHFTAERSMFGVEQACRICDHIKQYKGYKVVKNLSTWYWG
;
A
#
# COMPACT_ATOMS: atom_id res chain seq x y z
N MET A 1 -20.06 13.27 2.94
CA MET A 1 -20.68 11.94 3.00
C MET A 1 -20.36 11.41 4.38
N PHE A 2 -21.36 10.93 5.10
CA PHE A 2 -21.26 10.57 6.50
C PHE A 2 -21.67 9.11 6.60
N HIS A 3 -20.79 8.26 7.10
CA HIS A 3 -21.08 6.85 7.28
C HIS A 3 -21.86 6.66 8.59
N HIS A 4 -22.90 5.84 8.59
CA HIS A 4 -23.86 5.73 9.69
C HIS A 4 -23.23 5.38 11.04
N ARG A 5 -22.25 4.47 11.07
CA ARG A 5 -21.50 4.13 12.30
C ARG A 5 -20.69 5.30 12.85
N ASP A 6 -20.32 6.25 12.00
CA ASP A 6 -19.45 7.38 12.34
C ASP A 6 -20.26 8.55 12.92
N LEU A 7 -21.60 8.49 12.84
CA LEU A 7 -22.51 9.43 13.51
C LEU A 7 -22.48 9.27 15.05
N GLY A 8 -22.00 8.13 15.55
CA GLY A 8 -21.91 7.73 16.96
C GLY A 8 -21.52 8.87 17.92
N ASP A 9 -20.26 9.28 17.86
CA ASP A 9 -19.72 10.35 18.71
C ASP A 9 -19.95 11.76 18.14
N ASP A 10 -20.52 11.87 16.93
CA ASP A 10 -20.46 13.11 16.12
C ASP A 10 -21.82 13.78 15.85
N LEU A 11 -22.95 13.08 16.04
CA LEU A 11 -24.30 13.61 15.76
C LEU A 11 -24.57 14.99 16.41
N PRO A 12 -24.34 15.23 17.71
CA PRO A 12 -24.77 16.49 18.33
C PRO A 12 -24.13 17.72 17.67
N ASN A 13 -22.92 17.53 17.13
CA ASN A 13 -22.16 18.53 16.39
C ASN A 13 -22.64 18.66 14.94
N LEU A 14 -23.07 17.55 14.32
CA LEU A 14 -23.67 17.57 12.99
C LEU A 14 -25.02 18.29 12.98
N LEU A 15 -25.77 18.22 14.08
CA LEU A 15 -27.04 18.94 14.30
C LEU A 15 -26.85 20.43 14.60
N SER A 16 -25.76 20.81 15.28
CA SER A 16 -25.48 22.23 15.59
C SER A 16 -24.82 23.00 14.44
N MET A 17 -24.22 22.31 13.46
CA MET A 17 -23.61 22.93 12.28
C MET A 17 -24.65 23.35 11.23
N PRO A 18 -24.80 24.66 10.91
CA PRO A 18 -25.69 25.11 9.84
C PRO A 18 -25.11 24.72 8.47
N ARG A 19 -25.66 23.66 7.85
CA ARG A 19 -25.22 23.15 6.55
C ARG A 19 -25.20 24.26 5.47
N PRO A 20 -24.05 24.58 4.85
CA PRO A 20 -23.96 25.62 3.83
C PRO A 20 -24.93 25.37 2.66
N PRO A 21 -25.66 26.39 2.13
CA PRO A 21 -26.71 26.18 1.13
C PRO A 21 -26.27 25.47 -0.15
N HIS A 22 -25.00 25.66 -0.55
CA HIS A 22 -24.40 25.05 -1.73
C HIS A 22 -23.81 23.64 -1.48
N GLN A 23 -23.71 23.20 -0.22
CA GLN A 23 -23.14 21.91 0.15
C GLN A 23 -24.25 20.85 0.30
N LYS A 24 -24.12 19.76 -0.45
CA LYS A 24 -24.96 18.58 -0.31
C LYS A 24 -24.34 17.60 0.68
N TRP A 25 -25.11 17.22 1.71
CA TRP A 25 -24.73 16.15 2.63
C TRP A 25 -25.36 14.82 2.20
N VAL A 26 -24.60 13.74 2.32
CA VAL A 26 -25.00 12.39 1.90
C VAL A 26 -24.88 11.47 3.10
N TRP A 27 -25.98 10.84 3.50
CA TRP A 27 -25.99 9.74 4.47
C TRP A 27 -25.57 8.46 3.77
N MET A 28 -24.69 7.66 4.38
CA MET A 28 -24.31 6.36 3.83
C MET A 28 -24.41 5.26 4.89
N ASN A 29 -25.17 4.22 4.61
CA ASN A 29 -25.16 2.99 5.41
C ASN A 29 -25.16 1.77 4.50
N MET A 30 -24.34 0.78 4.83
CA MET A 30 -24.32 -0.52 4.17
C MET A 30 -24.91 -1.62 5.04
N GLU A 31 -24.96 -1.42 6.36
CA GLU A 31 -25.51 -2.39 7.31
C GLU A 31 -27.03 -2.31 7.36
N SER A 32 -27.67 -3.43 7.69
CA SER A 32 -29.12 -3.50 7.81
C SER A 32 -29.67 -2.82 9.08
N PRO A 33 -30.97 -2.48 9.14
CA PRO A 33 -31.60 -1.91 10.33
C PRO A 33 -31.40 -2.72 11.61
N GLU A 34 -31.45 -4.06 11.57
CA GLU A 34 -31.17 -4.92 12.74
C GLU A 34 -29.71 -4.86 13.23
N ASN A 35 -28.77 -4.44 12.37
CA ASN A 35 -27.33 -4.33 12.69
C ASN A 35 -26.86 -2.86 12.72
N SER A 36 -27.80 -1.91 12.77
CA SER A 36 -27.59 -0.47 12.79
C SER A 36 -28.24 0.16 14.01
N GLU A 37 -27.58 1.13 14.63
CA GLU A 37 -28.22 1.93 15.68
C GLU A 37 -29.34 2.81 15.10
N ARG A 38 -30.39 3.09 15.89
CA ARG A 38 -31.54 3.88 15.44
C ARG A 38 -31.47 5.32 15.95
N TRP A 39 -31.31 6.24 15.01
CA TRP A 39 -31.20 7.67 15.24
C TRP A 39 -32.50 8.33 14.75
N THR A 40 -33.23 9.03 15.61
CA THR A 40 -34.41 9.83 15.22
C THR A 40 -34.02 11.23 14.76
N ASP A 41 -32.96 11.77 15.33
CA ASP A 41 -32.69 13.21 15.26
C ASP A 41 -31.97 13.62 13.96
N ILE A 42 -31.66 12.64 13.09
CA ILE A 42 -31.08 12.84 11.76
C ILE A 42 -32.10 13.22 10.68
N ASP A 43 -33.39 13.25 10.99
CA ASP A 43 -34.44 13.51 10.00
C ASP A 43 -34.29 14.91 9.37
N GLY A 44 -34.23 14.95 8.03
CA GLY A 44 -34.01 16.18 7.25
C GLY A 44 -32.56 16.72 7.22
N LEU A 45 -31.62 16.11 7.95
CA LEU A 45 -30.23 16.55 8.06
C LEU A 45 -29.44 16.35 6.75
N PHE A 46 -29.72 15.25 6.05
CA PHE A 46 -29.04 14.84 4.82
C PHE A 46 -29.87 15.19 3.57
N ASN A 47 -29.19 15.39 2.44
CA ASN A 47 -29.84 15.74 1.17
C ASN A 47 -29.95 14.58 0.19
N LEU A 48 -29.22 13.50 0.42
CA LEU A 48 -29.11 12.31 -0.42
C LEU A 48 -28.79 11.12 0.48
N THR A 49 -29.23 9.94 0.06
CA THR A 49 -28.99 8.64 0.69
C THR A 49 -28.08 7.77 -0.18
N ALA A 50 -27.25 6.94 0.45
CA ALA A 50 -26.39 5.98 -0.22
C ALA A 50 -26.41 4.65 0.55
N SER A 51 -27.09 3.64 0.01
CA SER A 51 -27.22 2.34 0.68
C SER A 51 -27.39 1.17 -0.29
N TYR A 52 -27.49 -0.03 0.25
CA TYR A 52 -27.82 -1.24 -0.51
C TYR A 52 -29.26 -1.23 -1.07
N ARG A 53 -30.18 -0.43 -0.50
CA ARG A 53 -31.56 -0.31 -0.98
C ARG A 53 -31.63 0.40 -2.33
N ARG A 54 -32.50 -0.10 -3.22
CA ARG A 54 -32.69 0.42 -4.59
C ARG A 54 -33.44 1.75 -4.63
N ASP A 55 -34.12 2.12 -3.55
CA ASP A 55 -34.79 3.42 -3.39
C ASP A 55 -33.86 4.56 -2.93
N SER A 56 -32.60 4.27 -2.61
CA SER A 56 -31.62 5.28 -2.22
C SER A 56 -31.11 6.10 -3.42
N ASP A 57 -30.91 7.41 -3.23
CA ASP A 57 -30.43 8.34 -4.29
C ASP A 57 -29.12 7.86 -4.96
N VAL A 58 -28.30 7.14 -4.20
CA VAL A 58 -27.09 6.45 -4.67
C VAL A 58 -27.16 4.98 -4.23
N TRP A 59 -27.81 4.14 -5.04
CA TRP A 59 -27.85 2.69 -4.82
C TRP A 59 -26.45 2.04 -4.97
N VAL A 60 -26.01 1.32 -3.92
CA VAL A 60 -24.71 0.63 -3.82
C VAL A 60 -24.93 -0.85 -3.48
N PRO A 61 -25.16 -1.73 -4.48
CA PRO A 61 -25.35 -3.16 -4.21
C PRO A 61 -24.03 -3.88 -3.89
N TYR A 62 -24.10 -4.91 -3.06
CA TYR A 62 -22.99 -5.81 -2.70
C TYR A 62 -22.53 -6.75 -3.82
N GLY A 63 -23.15 -6.69 -5.00
CA GLY A 63 -22.75 -7.40 -6.21
C GLY A 63 -23.69 -7.14 -7.38
N ARG A 64 -23.31 -7.65 -8.55
CA ARG A 64 -24.00 -7.42 -9.82
C ARG A 64 -23.87 -8.63 -10.74
N ILE A 65 -24.96 -8.97 -11.41
CA ILE A 65 -24.95 -9.81 -12.61
C ILE A 65 -24.79 -8.87 -13.82
N LEU A 66 -23.83 -9.15 -14.69
CA LEU A 66 -23.47 -8.28 -15.82
C LEU A 66 -23.43 -9.08 -17.12
N PRO A 67 -23.97 -8.57 -18.25
CA PRO A 67 -23.89 -9.25 -19.54
C PRO A 67 -22.45 -9.61 -19.93
N THR A 68 -22.23 -10.84 -20.40
CA THR A 68 -20.91 -11.36 -20.76
C THR A 68 -20.40 -10.71 -22.05
N SER A 69 -19.29 -9.97 -21.95
CA SER A 69 -18.72 -9.21 -23.08
C SER A 69 -17.91 -10.05 -24.08
N VAL A 70 -17.69 -11.34 -23.79
CA VAL A 70 -16.95 -12.29 -24.64
C VAL A 70 -17.82 -13.52 -24.86
N LYS A 71 -18.43 -13.65 -26.04
CA LYS A 71 -19.39 -14.74 -26.36
C LYS A 71 -18.78 -16.16 -26.41
N ASN A 72 -17.47 -16.30 -26.25
CA ASN A 72 -16.72 -17.53 -26.60
C ASN A 72 -16.06 -18.24 -25.41
N GLU A 73 -16.12 -17.71 -24.18
CA GLU A 73 -15.61 -18.41 -22.99
C GLU A 73 -16.74 -19.23 -22.35
N THR A 74 -16.72 -20.55 -22.59
CA THR A 74 -17.62 -21.49 -21.92
C THR A 74 -17.24 -21.60 -20.44
N PHE A 75 -18.11 -21.08 -19.56
CA PHE A 75 -17.95 -21.26 -18.12
C PHE A 75 -17.90 -22.75 -17.77
N LYS A 76 -16.89 -23.16 -17.00
CA LYS A 76 -16.74 -24.53 -16.49
C LYS A 76 -16.99 -24.53 -14.99
N ILE A 77 -17.88 -25.40 -14.54
CA ILE A 77 -18.11 -25.64 -13.10
C ILE A 77 -16.82 -26.23 -12.51
N PRO A 78 -16.28 -25.68 -11.41
CA PRO A 78 -15.07 -26.21 -10.78
C PRO A 78 -15.35 -27.58 -10.11
N PRO A 79 -14.32 -28.43 -9.92
CA PRO A 79 -14.45 -29.71 -9.25
C PRO A 79 -15.05 -29.58 -7.84
N LYS A 80 -15.98 -30.48 -7.50
CA LYS A 80 -16.71 -30.46 -6.23
C LYS A 80 -16.35 -31.66 -5.35
N ASP A 81 -15.97 -31.42 -4.10
CA ASP A 81 -15.65 -32.44 -3.09
C ASP A 81 -16.62 -32.44 -1.89
N LYS A 82 -17.40 -31.37 -1.71
CA LYS A 82 -18.34 -31.19 -0.59
C LYS A 82 -19.75 -30.91 -1.12
N LEU A 83 -20.76 -31.46 -0.45
CA LEU A 83 -22.16 -31.26 -0.85
C LEU A 83 -22.67 -29.87 -0.43
N VAL A 84 -22.71 -29.58 0.87
CA VAL A 84 -23.11 -28.26 1.42
C VAL A 84 -22.01 -27.72 2.32
N CYS A 85 -21.75 -26.40 2.24
CA CYS A 85 -20.80 -25.70 3.10
C CYS A 85 -21.40 -24.43 3.70
N TRP A 86 -20.90 -24.01 4.86
CA TRP A 86 -21.23 -22.73 5.47
C TRP A 86 -20.02 -22.11 6.16
N ILE A 87 -19.68 -20.86 5.83
CA ILE A 87 -18.65 -20.08 6.52
C ILE A 87 -19.36 -18.98 7.32
N VAL A 88 -19.18 -18.98 8.65
CA VAL A 88 -19.87 -18.04 9.55
C VAL A 88 -18.91 -17.47 10.61
N SER A 89 -18.80 -16.13 10.63
CA SER A 89 -17.98 -15.38 11.57
C SER A 89 -18.74 -14.98 12.84
N ASN A 90 -19.97 -14.48 12.69
CA ASN A 90 -20.87 -14.08 13.79
C ASN A 90 -21.92 -15.17 14.07
N TRP A 91 -21.69 -15.96 15.12
CA TRP A 91 -22.59 -17.01 15.60
C TRP A 91 -23.35 -16.58 16.85
N ASN A 92 -24.68 -16.65 16.81
CA ASN A 92 -25.56 -16.53 17.98
C ASN A 92 -26.71 -17.55 17.82
N PRO A 93 -26.96 -18.45 18.80
CA PRO A 93 -28.06 -19.42 18.75
C PRO A 93 -29.45 -18.83 18.48
N HIS A 94 -29.67 -17.55 18.81
CA HIS A 94 -30.96 -16.87 18.64
C HIS A 94 -31.18 -16.22 17.26
N TYR A 95 -30.23 -16.30 16.34
CA TYR A 95 -30.44 -15.82 14.96
C TYR A 95 -31.16 -16.88 14.11
N ARG A 96 -32.20 -16.50 13.36
CA ARG A 96 -32.97 -17.39 12.44
C ARG A 96 -32.06 -18.23 11.52
N ARG A 97 -30.91 -17.71 11.11
CA ARG A 97 -29.92 -18.46 10.30
C ARG A 97 -29.24 -19.63 11.03
N VAL A 98 -29.02 -19.50 12.33
CA VAL A 98 -28.42 -20.56 13.17
C VAL A 98 -29.50 -21.58 13.52
N GLU A 99 -30.72 -21.15 13.83
CA GLU A 99 -31.89 -22.01 13.98
C GLU A 99 -32.14 -22.85 12.72
N TYR A 100 -32.26 -22.22 11.55
CA TYR A 100 -32.48 -22.92 10.28
C TYR A 100 -31.31 -23.84 9.92
N PHE A 101 -30.05 -23.43 10.17
CA PHE A 101 -28.90 -24.31 10.02
C PHE A 101 -28.99 -25.54 10.94
N ASN A 102 -29.35 -25.36 12.21
CA ASN A 102 -29.45 -26.45 13.18
C ASN A 102 -30.50 -27.48 12.72
N GLU A 103 -31.68 -27.04 12.27
CA GLU A 103 -32.69 -27.93 11.71
C GLU A 103 -32.22 -28.62 10.43
N LEU A 104 -31.69 -27.87 9.45
CA LEU A 104 -31.19 -28.42 8.19
C LEU A 104 -30.09 -29.47 8.41
N SER A 105 -29.20 -29.23 9.38
CA SER A 105 -28.05 -30.10 9.70
C SER A 105 -28.45 -31.51 10.17
N LYS A 106 -29.68 -31.70 10.69
CA LYS A 106 -30.25 -33.02 11.04
C LYS A 106 -30.51 -33.88 9.81
N HIS A 107 -30.75 -33.26 8.65
CA HIS A 107 -31.18 -33.94 7.43
C HIS A 107 -30.08 -34.01 6.36
N ILE A 108 -29.09 -33.11 6.37
CA ILE A 108 -27.98 -33.09 5.40
C ILE A 108 -26.66 -32.68 6.06
N LYS A 109 -25.55 -33.34 5.66
CA LYS A 109 -24.21 -33.00 6.15
C LYS A 109 -23.76 -31.66 5.56
N ILE A 110 -23.44 -30.70 6.44
CA ILE A 110 -22.92 -29.38 6.07
C ILE A 110 -21.51 -29.24 6.64
N GLU A 111 -20.53 -28.90 5.80
CA GLU A 111 -19.19 -28.54 6.27
C GLU A 111 -19.20 -27.10 6.80
N GLY A 112 -19.23 -26.98 8.13
CA GLY A 112 -19.14 -25.71 8.84
C GLY A 112 -17.69 -25.22 8.97
N TYR A 113 -17.53 -23.90 8.84
CA TYR A 113 -16.26 -23.17 8.93
C TYR A 113 -16.43 -21.84 9.66
N GLY A 114 -15.34 -21.33 10.23
CA GLY A 114 -15.29 -20.15 11.09
C GLY A 114 -15.10 -20.49 12.57
N ARG A 115 -15.23 -19.47 13.43
CA ARG A 115 -14.89 -19.53 14.87
C ARG A 115 -15.67 -20.62 15.63
N HIS A 116 -16.97 -20.76 15.35
CA HIS A 116 -17.82 -21.74 16.03
C HIS A 116 -17.38 -23.19 15.75
N PHE A 117 -16.94 -23.48 14.53
CA PHE A 117 -16.53 -24.81 14.11
C PHE A 117 -15.03 -25.11 14.35
N ASN A 118 -14.30 -24.17 14.97
CA ASN A 118 -12.83 -24.20 15.13
C ASN A 118 -12.07 -24.51 13.82
N ARG A 119 -12.61 -24.02 12.69
CA ARG A 119 -12.12 -24.28 11.33
C ARG A 119 -11.97 -22.94 10.60
N TYR A 120 -10.91 -22.21 10.95
CA TYR A 120 -10.63 -20.91 10.36
C TYR A 120 -10.21 -21.05 8.89
N ILE A 121 -10.56 -20.05 8.10
CA ILE A 121 -10.21 -19.88 6.69
C ILE A 121 -9.50 -18.54 6.58
N ASN A 122 -8.39 -18.49 5.84
CA ASN A 122 -7.73 -17.24 5.45
C ASN A 122 -8.27 -16.75 4.09
N ASP A 123 -7.93 -15.53 3.69
CA ASP A 123 -8.45 -14.94 2.45
C ASP A 123 -8.00 -15.68 1.17
N GLU A 124 -6.84 -16.35 1.19
CA GLU A 124 -6.34 -17.17 0.07
C GLU A 124 -7.17 -18.46 -0.09
N ASP A 125 -7.56 -19.10 1.03
CA ASP A 125 -8.35 -20.33 1.09
C ASP A 125 -9.87 -20.12 0.92
N TYR A 126 -10.37 -18.88 0.99
CA TYR A 126 -11.80 -18.58 0.95
C TYR A 126 -12.45 -18.96 -0.39
N VAL A 127 -11.93 -18.46 -1.51
CA VAL A 127 -12.45 -18.78 -2.85
C VAL A 127 -12.26 -20.27 -3.20
N PRO A 128 -11.09 -20.91 -2.96
CA PRO A 128 -10.94 -22.35 -3.05
C PRO A 128 -12.00 -23.12 -2.27
N THR A 129 -12.25 -22.77 -1.00
CA THR A 129 -13.25 -23.45 -0.16
C THR A 129 -14.66 -23.29 -0.72
N LEU A 130 -15.07 -22.08 -1.12
CA LEU A 130 -16.36 -21.87 -1.78
C LEU A 130 -16.49 -22.70 -3.05
N SER A 131 -15.44 -22.71 -3.89
CA SER A 131 -15.45 -23.36 -5.19
C SER A 131 -15.54 -24.88 -5.13
N SER A 132 -15.12 -25.51 -4.02
CA SER A 132 -15.13 -26.97 -3.87
C SER A 132 -16.50 -27.53 -3.40
N CYS A 133 -17.43 -26.66 -3.00
CA CYS A 133 -18.76 -27.06 -2.52
C CYS A 133 -19.80 -27.03 -3.66
N LYS A 134 -20.71 -28.01 -3.74
CA LYS A 134 -21.85 -27.95 -4.70
C LYS A 134 -22.81 -26.82 -4.33
N PHE A 135 -23.13 -26.71 -3.04
CA PHE A 135 -24.03 -25.71 -2.45
C PHE A 135 -23.36 -24.93 -1.32
N TYR A 136 -23.72 -23.65 -1.18
CA TYR A 136 -23.23 -22.77 -0.11
C TYR A 136 -24.39 -22.08 0.60
N LEU A 137 -24.45 -22.20 1.93
CA LEU A 137 -25.48 -21.55 2.75
C LEU A 137 -25.24 -20.04 2.81
N SER A 138 -25.96 -19.34 1.96
CA SER A 138 -25.87 -17.91 1.68
C SER A 138 -26.81 -17.14 2.62
N PHE A 139 -26.68 -17.41 3.92
CA PHE A 139 -27.63 -16.96 4.93
C PHE A 139 -27.24 -15.58 5.49
N GLU A 140 -28.11 -14.59 5.32
CA GLU A 140 -27.86 -13.22 5.72
C GLU A 140 -27.86 -13.01 7.25
N SER A 141 -27.38 -11.85 7.71
CA SER A 141 -27.38 -11.48 9.13
C SER A 141 -28.73 -11.04 9.68
N SER A 142 -29.69 -10.78 8.79
CA SER A 142 -30.95 -10.07 9.06
C SER A 142 -31.83 -10.13 7.81
N ILE A 143 -33.15 -9.97 7.96
CA ILE A 143 -34.09 -10.06 6.83
C ILE A 143 -34.75 -8.71 6.58
N HIS A 144 -34.28 -7.98 5.56
CA HIS A 144 -34.83 -6.70 5.14
C HIS A 144 -34.77 -6.56 3.62
N GLU A 145 -35.80 -5.92 3.04
CA GLU A 145 -35.85 -5.53 1.63
C GLU A 145 -34.50 -5.01 1.10
N ASP A 146 -34.08 -5.57 -0.04
CA ASP A 146 -32.82 -5.34 -0.77
C ASP A 146 -31.52 -5.74 -0.05
N TYR A 147 -31.56 -6.26 1.18
CA TYR A 147 -30.35 -6.66 1.92
C TYR A 147 -29.80 -8.00 1.43
N VAL A 148 -29.13 -7.94 0.29
CA VAL A 148 -28.52 -9.06 -0.43
C VAL A 148 -27.02 -8.78 -0.57
N THR A 149 -26.17 -9.57 0.10
CA THR A 149 -24.76 -9.24 0.35
C THR A 149 -23.76 -10.10 -0.44
N GLU A 150 -22.46 -9.97 -0.13
CA GLU A 150 -21.40 -10.84 -0.67
C GLU A 150 -21.68 -12.35 -0.48
N LYS A 151 -22.51 -12.73 0.50
CA LYS A 151 -22.89 -14.13 0.76
C LYS A 151 -23.60 -14.77 -0.43
N LEU A 152 -24.33 -13.99 -1.24
CA LEU A 152 -24.91 -14.43 -2.50
C LEU A 152 -23.89 -14.42 -3.64
N PHE A 153 -23.14 -13.31 -3.79
CA PHE A 153 -22.33 -13.10 -4.99
C PHE A 153 -21.04 -13.94 -4.98
N ASN A 154 -20.42 -14.15 -3.82
CA ASN A 154 -19.19 -14.95 -3.71
C ASN A 154 -19.34 -16.41 -4.20
N PRO A 155 -20.37 -17.19 -3.81
CA PRO A 155 -20.56 -18.54 -4.35
C PRO A 155 -20.90 -18.51 -5.85
N LEU A 156 -21.75 -17.58 -6.31
CA LEU A 156 -22.04 -17.42 -7.75
C LEU A 156 -20.76 -17.19 -8.56
N ILE A 157 -19.88 -16.29 -8.11
CA ILE A 157 -18.55 -16.02 -8.69
C ILE A 157 -17.70 -17.30 -8.70
N SER A 158 -17.64 -17.98 -7.55
CA SER A 158 -16.84 -19.20 -7.32
C SER A 158 -17.37 -20.46 -7.98
N GLY A 159 -18.47 -20.37 -8.74
CA GLY A 159 -19.08 -21.52 -9.44
C GLY A 159 -19.81 -22.48 -8.53
N THR A 160 -20.48 -21.98 -7.50
CA THR A 160 -21.20 -22.73 -6.46
C THR A 160 -22.63 -22.21 -6.35
N VAL A 161 -23.61 -23.10 -6.16
CA VAL A 161 -25.01 -22.70 -6.10
C VAL A 161 -25.34 -22.13 -4.71
N PRO A 162 -25.79 -20.88 -4.59
CA PRO A 162 -26.21 -20.30 -3.32
C PRO A 162 -27.56 -20.88 -2.88
N VAL A 163 -27.63 -21.33 -1.63
CA VAL A 163 -28.88 -21.63 -0.91
C VAL A 163 -29.13 -20.48 0.06
N VAL A 164 -30.12 -19.64 -0.23
CA VAL A 164 -30.25 -18.30 0.37
C VAL A 164 -31.32 -18.26 1.46
N LEU A 165 -31.05 -17.50 2.52
CA LEU A 165 -32.00 -17.12 3.56
C LEU A 165 -31.81 -15.62 3.80
N GLY A 166 -32.82 -14.82 3.45
CA GLY A 166 -32.74 -13.36 3.48
C GLY A 166 -34.10 -12.74 3.12
N PRO A 167 -34.16 -11.73 2.24
CA PRO A 167 -35.42 -11.13 1.75
C PRO A 167 -36.32 -12.14 1.00
N PRO A 168 -37.56 -11.78 0.64
CA PRO A 168 -38.43 -12.64 -0.18
C PRO A 168 -37.80 -13.06 -1.52
N ARG A 169 -38.22 -14.20 -2.08
CA ARG A 169 -37.65 -14.77 -3.31
C ARG A 169 -37.65 -13.77 -4.46
N GLU A 170 -38.77 -13.09 -4.66
CA GLU A 170 -39.00 -12.09 -5.71
C GLU A 170 -37.96 -10.97 -5.62
N ASN A 171 -37.56 -10.60 -4.40
CA ASN A 171 -36.57 -9.57 -4.18
C ASN A 171 -35.17 -10.01 -4.64
N TYR A 172 -34.81 -11.30 -4.58
CA TYR A 172 -33.57 -11.81 -5.18
C TYR A 172 -33.62 -11.79 -6.72
N GLU A 173 -34.77 -12.09 -7.31
CA GLU A 173 -34.95 -12.16 -8.78
C GLU A 173 -34.78 -10.80 -9.46
N GLU A 174 -34.93 -9.70 -8.72
CA GLU A 174 -34.60 -8.33 -9.14
C GLU A 174 -33.08 -8.08 -9.31
N PHE A 175 -32.21 -8.90 -8.70
CA PHE A 175 -30.74 -8.80 -8.80
C PHE A 175 -30.11 -9.91 -9.64
N ILE A 176 -30.66 -11.13 -9.58
CA ILE A 176 -30.07 -12.34 -10.16
C ILE A 176 -31.11 -13.22 -10.87
N PRO A 177 -30.72 -14.02 -11.89
CA PRO A 177 -31.64 -14.95 -12.55
C PRO A 177 -32.29 -15.95 -11.59
N ALA A 178 -33.59 -16.20 -11.76
CA ALA A 178 -34.40 -17.10 -10.94
C ALA A 178 -33.87 -18.54 -10.87
N ASP A 179 -33.16 -18.98 -11.91
CA ASP A 179 -32.52 -20.29 -12.03
C ASP A 179 -31.12 -20.34 -11.40
N SER A 180 -30.56 -19.23 -10.89
CA SER A 180 -29.18 -19.18 -10.39
C SER A 180 -29.02 -19.46 -8.89
N PHE A 181 -30.12 -19.62 -8.14
CA PHE A 181 -30.13 -19.80 -6.69
C PHE A 181 -31.27 -20.70 -6.19
N ILE A 182 -31.19 -21.12 -4.93
CA ILE A 182 -32.23 -21.89 -4.23
C ILE A 182 -32.69 -21.08 -3.03
N HIS A 183 -33.99 -20.79 -2.90
CA HIS A 183 -34.54 -20.06 -1.75
C HIS A 183 -35.01 -21.04 -0.66
N VAL A 184 -34.68 -20.80 0.61
CA VAL A 184 -35.11 -21.70 1.70
C VAL A 184 -36.63 -21.80 1.84
N ASP A 185 -37.34 -20.72 1.52
CA ASP A 185 -38.81 -20.66 1.57
C ASP A 185 -39.48 -21.19 0.27
N ASP A 186 -38.71 -21.72 -0.70
CA ASP A 186 -39.25 -22.55 -1.81
C ASP A 186 -39.81 -23.90 -1.29
N PHE A 187 -39.46 -24.27 -0.05
CA PHE A 187 -39.71 -25.57 0.57
C PHE A 187 -40.52 -25.42 1.87
N LYS A 188 -41.38 -26.38 2.18
CA LYS A 188 -42.22 -26.39 3.39
C LYS A 188 -41.42 -26.71 4.66
N SER A 189 -40.20 -27.23 4.51
CA SER A 189 -39.33 -27.61 5.64
C SER A 189 -37.85 -27.69 5.25
N PRO A 190 -36.92 -27.57 6.21
CA PRO A 190 -35.50 -27.88 6.00
C PRO A 190 -35.26 -29.33 5.55
N GLN A 191 -36.16 -30.27 5.86
CA GLN A 191 -36.07 -31.64 5.35
C GLN A 191 -36.32 -31.72 3.83
N GLU A 192 -37.37 -31.06 3.34
CA GLU A 192 -37.73 -31.05 1.90
C GLU A 192 -36.62 -30.35 1.08
N LEU A 193 -36.01 -29.28 1.63
CA LEU A 193 -34.78 -28.68 1.09
C LEU A 193 -33.61 -29.67 1.09
N ALA A 194 -33.35 -30.36 2.20
CA ALA A 194 -32.27 -31.35 2.28
C ALA A 194 -32.46 -32.54 1.31
N GLU A 195 -33.69 -32.92 1.01
CA GLU A 195 -34.04 -33.93 0.02
C GLU A 195 -33.81 -33.40 -1.41
N HIS A 196 -34.19 -32.15 -1.71
CA HIS A 196 -33.89 -31.49 -2.98
C HIS A 196 -32.39 -31.35 -3.24
N LEU A 197 -31.59 -30.94 -2.25
CA LEU A 197 -30.13 -30.82 -2.39
C LEU A 197 -29.46 -32.19 -2.66
N LYS A 198 -29.97 -33.29 -2.08
CA LYS A 198 -29.52 -34.67 -2.38
C LYS A 198 -29.96 -35.12 -3.77
N PHE A 199 -31.18 -34.78 -4.19
CA PHE A 199 -31.66 -35.06 -5.54
C PHE A 199 -30.77 -34.39 -6.59
N LEU A 200 -30.44 -33.10 -6.42
CA LEU A 200 -29.50 -32.39 -7.29
C LEU A 200 -28.07 -32.96 -7.23
N ASP A 201 -27.62 -33.46 -6.07
CA ASP A 201 -26.32 -34.13 -5.97
C ASP A 201 -26.21 -35.34 -6.90
N GLN A 202 -27.30 -36.12 -6.99
CA GLN A 202 -27.40 -37.33 -7.80
C GLN A 202 -27.75 -37.06 -9.28
N ASN A 203 -28.32 -35.90 -9.60
CA ASN A 203 -28.85 -35.57 -10.93
C ASN A 203 -28.07 -34.41 -11.57
N GLN A 204 -26.86 -34.73 -12.06
CA GLN A 204 -25.90 -33.76 -12.62
C GLN A 204 -26.52 -32.82 -13.67
N GLU A 205 -27.33 -33.31 -14.60
CA GLU A 205 -27.97 -32.47 -15.63
C GLU A 205 -28.90 -31.40 -15.02
N VAL A 206 -29.58 -31.72 -13.91
CA VAL A 206 -30.46 -30.76 -13.21
C VAL A 206 -29.65 -29.77 -12.37
N TYR A 207 -28.53 -30.22 -11.78
CA TYR A 207 -27.57 -29.34 -11.10
C TYR A 207 -26.91 -28.35 -12.07
N GLU A 208 -26.53 -28.79 -13.27
CA GLU A 208 -25.89 -27.94 -14.29
C GLU A 208 -26.80 -26.81 -14.79
N ARG A 209 -28.12 -26.99 -14.73
CA ARG A 209 -29.09 -25.92 -15.08
C ARG A 209 -28.93 -24.67 -14.22
N TYR A 210 -28.47 -24.78 -12.97
CA TYR A 210 -28.18 -23.64 -12.09
C TYR A 210 -27.02 -22.75 -12.57
N PHE A 211 -26.34 -23.14 -13.66
CA PHE A 211 -25.30 -22.36 -14.32
C PHE A 211 -25.68 -21.90 -15.73
N THR A 212 -26.90 -22.16 -16.22
CA THR A 212 -27.34 -21.79 -17.59
C THR A 212 -27.16 -20.30 -17.86
N TRP A 213 -27.51 -19.45 -16.88
CA TRP A 213 -27.32 -18.00 -16.93
C TRP A 213 -25.87 -17.55 -17.25
N ARG A 214 -24.85 -18.38 -16.99
CA ARG A 214 -23.45 -18.08 -17.32
C ARG A 214 -23.18 -17.93 -18.82
N GLN A 215 -24.07 -18.45 -19.67
CA GLN A 215 -24.01 -18.24 -21.12
C GLN A 215 -24.24 -16.77 -21.51
N ALA A 216 -25.04 -16.04 -20.74
CA ALA A 216 -25.43 -14.66 -21.02
C ALA A 216 -24.81 -13.63 -20.07
N PHE A 217 -24.49 -14.02 -18.83
CA PHE A 217 -24.02 -13.09 -17.80
C PHE A 217 -22.87 -13.65 -16.95
N THR A 218 -22.17 -12.76 -16.24
CA THR A 218 -21.20 -13.09 -15.20
C THR A 218 -21.53 -12.37 -13.90
N ALA A 219 -21.37 -13.06 -12.77
CA ALA A 219 -21.42 -12.42 -11.46
C ALA A 219 -20.13 -11.64 -11.19
N LYS A 220 -20.27 -10.52 -10.51
CA LYS A 220 -19.19 -9.77 -9.84
C LYS A 220 -19.68 -9.29 -8.48
N ASP A 221 -18.74 -9.09 -7.56
CA ASP A 221 -19.03 -8.53 -6.25
C ASP A 221 -19.19 -7.00 -6.31
N GLY A 222 -19.68 -6.40 -5.23
CA GLY A 222 -19.82 -4.95 -5.07
C GLY A 222 -18.44 -4.29 -4.98
N LYS A 223 -17.42 -5.06 -4.58
CA LYS A 223 -16.02 -4.66 -4.74
C LYS A 223 -15.62 -4.45 -6.21
N VAL A 224 -16.44 -4.81 -7.22
CA VAL A 224 -16.19 -4.55 -8.67
C VAL A 224 -17.35 -3.87 -9.46
N GLN A 225 -18.20 -3.03 -8.83
CA GLN A 225 -18.77 -1.75 -9.37
C GLN A 225 -19.52 -1.01 -8.23
N LYS A 226 -19.62 0.32 -8.05
CA LYS A 226 -19.10 1.60 -8.62
C LYS A 226 -19.23 1.88 -10.14
N ARG A 227 -20.21 2.72 -10.50
CA ARG A 227 -20.28 3.71 -11.62
C ARG A 227 -21.30 4.78 -11.16
N SER A 228 -21.17 6.09 -11.41
CA SER A 228 -20.03 6.85 -11.97
C SER A 228 -20.21 8.37 -11.79
N VAL A 229 -19.35 9.05 -11.03
CA VAL A 229 -19.02 10.48 -11.24
C VAL A 229 -17.54 10.69 -10.91
N PHE A 230 -16.79 11.30 -11.84
CA PHE A 230 -15.33 11.52 -11.83
C PHE A 230 -14.44 10.26 -11.80
N SER A 231 -13.37 10.33 -12.59
CA SER A 231 -12.45 9.25 -12.88
C SER A 231 -11.06 9.52 -12.30
N LEU A 232 -10.48 8.54 -11.63
CA LEU A 232 -9.06 8.19 -11.82
C LEU A 232 -9.00 6.66 -11.96
N SER A 233 -8.38 6.14 -13.03
CA SER A 233 -8.02 4.71 -13.09
C SER A 233 -6.95 4.42 -12.04
N VAL A 234 -6.91 3.19 -11.51
CA VAL A 234 -6.07 2.78 -10.37
C VAL A 234 -5.52 1.38 -10.64
N GLY A 235 -4.33 1.08 -10.11
CA GLY A 235 -3.70 -0.24 -10.25
C GLY A 235 -4.43 -1.38 -9.51
N ARG A 236 -4.11 -2.63 -9.88
CA ARG A 236 -4.81 -3.85 -9.41
C ARG A 236 -4.76 -4.14 -7.91
N ARG A 237 -3.82 -3.59 -7.13
CA ARG A 237 -3.78 -3.79 -5.66
C ARG A 237 -4.47 -2.67 -4.89
N VAL A 238 -4.34 -1.44 -5.35
CA VAL A 238 -4.96 -0.27 -4.68
C VAL A 238 -6.49 -0.27 -4.83
N SER A 239 -7.08 -1.17 -5.64
CA SER A 239 -8.52 -1.43 -5.64
C SER A 239 -9.08 -2.14 -4.39
N GLU A 240 -8.25 -2.79 -3.59
CA GLU A 240 -8.71 -3.65 -2.48
C GLU A 240 -8.95 -2.85 -1.17
N GLU A 241 -8.27 -1.71 -0.98
CA GLU A 241 -8.39 -0.87 0.22
C GLU A 241 -9.39 0.31 0.06
N ILE A 242 -9.86 0.63 -1.15
CA ILE A 242 -10.66 1.85 -1.41
C ILE A 242 -12.16 1.64 -1.20
N ASN A 243 -12.67 2.24 -0.12
CA ASN A 243 -14.12 2.42 0.11
C ASN A 243 -14.80 3.18 -1.05
N SER A 244 -15.92 2.62 -1.54
CA SER A 244 -16.98 3.13 -2.43
C SER A 244 -16.73 4.05 -3.66
N SER A 245 -15.62 4.77 -3.86
CA SER A 245 -15.51 5.81 -4.92
C SER A 245 -14.67 5.44 -6.17
N VAL A 246 -13.41 5.03 -6.04
CA VAL A 246 -12.48 4.82 -7.19
C VAL A 246 -12.50 3.38 -7.74
N LYS A 247 -12.33 3.18 -9.06
CA LYS A 247 -12.21 1.86 -9.72
C LYS A 247 -11.51 1.90 -11.10
N ASP A 248 -10.81 0.82 -11.48
CA ASP A 248 -10.13 0.64 -12.78
C ASP A 248 -11.11 0.32 -13.93
N ASP A 249 -12.06 1.21 -14.24
CA ASP A 249 -12.80 1.12 -15.50
C ASP A 249 -11.92 1.65 -16.65
N ARG A 250 -11.07 0.75 -17.18
CA ARG A 250 -10.18 1.02 -18.33
C ARG A 250 -10.92 1.52 -19.58
N SER A 251 -12.25 1.43 -19.67
CA SER A 251 -13.06 2.03 -20.76
C SER A 251 -13.32 3.53 -20.60
N GLN A 252 -13.08 4.10 -19.42
CA GLN A 252 -13.20 5.55 -19.18
C GLN A 252 -11.89 6.31 -19.41
N TYR A 253 -10.81 5.60 -19.77
CA TYR A 253 -9.48 6.17 -19.95
C TYR A 253 -9.47 7.38 -20.90
N ASP A 254 -10.10 7.32 -22.08
CA ASP A 254 -10.10 8.44 -23.04
C ASP A 254 -10.91 9.67 -22.60
N LYS A 255 -11.72 9.53 -21.54
CA LYS A 255 -12.58 10.58 -20.95
C LYS A 255 -12.01 11.12 -19.63
N ALA A 256 -10.92 10.54 -19.14
CA ALA A 256 -10.43 10.80 -17.80
C ALA A 256 -9.52 12.03 -17.75
N HIS A 257 -9.87 13.01 -16.90
CA HIS A 257 -9.02 14.18 -16.64
C HIS A 257 -7.78 13.83 -15.80
N GLY A 258 -7.85 12.76 -15.02
CA GLY A 258 -6.77 12.24 -14.18
C GLY A 258 -6.71 10.72 -14.23
N VAL A 259 -5.51 10.14 -14.10
CA VAL A 259 -5.28 8.70 -13.97
C VAL A 259 -4.20 8.47 -12.91
N LEU A 260 -4.41 7.54 -11.98
CA LEU A 260 -3.56 7.33 -10.80
C LEU A 260 -2.80 6.00 -10.89
N PHE A 261 -1.49 6.07 -11.04
CA PHE A 261 -0.64 4.91 -11.27
C PHE A 261 0.14 4.53 -10.01
N HIS A 262 -0.31 3.48 -9.33
CA HIS A 262 0.42 2.89 -8.22
C HIS A 262 1.71 2.21 -8.71
N HIS A 263 2.86 2.61 -8.18
CA HIS A 263 4.20 2.20 -8.64
C HIS A 263 4.32 0.68 -8.84
N ARG A 264 3.95 -0.12 -7.83
CA ARG A 264 4.11 -1.59 -7.87
C ARG A 264 3.21 -2.27 -8.91
N ASP A 265 2.11 -1.63 -9.32
CA ASP A 265 1.10 -2.24 -10.19
C ASP A 265 1.40 -2.02 -11.67
N ILE A 266 2.21 -1.02 -12.00
CA ILE A 266 2.58 -0.68 -13.40
C ILE A 266 3.85 -1.38 -13.90
N GLY A 267 4.67 -1.99 -13.04
CA GLY A 267 6.01 -2.49 -13.42
C GLY A 267 6.05 -3.43 -14.64
N GLY A 268 5.04 -4.30 -14.78
CA GLY A 268 4.88 -5.24 -15.91
C GLY A 268 4.07 -4.70 -17.11
N ASP A 269 2.95 -4.01 -16.87
CA ASP A 269 1.99 -3.56 -17.91
C ASP A 269 2.45 -2.27 -18.63
N PHE A 270 3.55 -1.64 -18.16
CA PHE A 270 3.97 -0.29 -18.61
C PHE A 270 4.23 -0.16 -20.11
N THR A 271 4.77 -1.21 -20.76
CA THR A 271 5.09 -1.17 -22.19
C THR A 271 3.83 -1.11 -23.05
N GLU A 272 2.72 -1.72 -22.62
CA GLU A 272 1.42 -1.60 -23.29
C GLU A 272 0.71 -0.29 -22.92
N LEU A 273 0.95 0.25 -21.72
CA LEU A 273 0.47 1.57 -21.31
C LEU A 273 1.06 2.67 -22.21
N LEU A 274 2.37 2.66 -22.46
CA LEU A 274 3.05 3.66 -23.29
C LEU A 274 2.62 3.65 -24.77
N LYS A 275 2.06 2.54 -25.27
CA LYS A 275 1.48 2.45 -26.62
C LYS A 275 0.12 3.14 -26.74
N ARG A 276 -0.57 3.43 -25.63
CA ARG A 276 -1.87 4.08 -25.65
C ARG A 276 -1.70 5.60 -25.81
N PRO A 277 -2.44 6.26 -26.71
CA PRO A 277 -2.44 7.72 -26.77
C PRO A 277 -2.95 8.30 -25.45
N ARG A 278 -2.26 9.32 -24.91
CA ARG A 278 -2.77 10.11 -23.77
C ARG A 278 -3.58 11.30 -24.32
N PRO A 279 -4.87 11.45 -23.99
CA PRO A 279 -5.63 12.65 -24.35
C PRO A 279 -4.93 13.93 -23.85
N PRO A 280 -4.83 15.02 -24.64
CA PRO A 280 -4.06 16.21 -24.23
C PRO A 280 -4.55 16.90 -22.94
N HIS A 281 -5.80 16.66 -22.55
CA HIS A 281 -6.40 17.20 -21.31
C HIS A 281 -6.14 16.32 -20.07
N GLN A 282 -5.58 15.12 -20.24
CA GLN A 282 -5.42 14.12 -19.20
C GLN A 282 -4.09 14.26 -18.45
N LYS A 283 -4.15 14.18 -17.11
CA LYS A 283 -2.98 14.12 -16.24
C LYS A 283 -2.77 12.71 -15.68
N TRP A 284 -1.60 12.14 -15.96
CA TRP A 284 -1.11 10.94 -15.31
C TRP A 284 -0.44 11.32 -13.99
N VAL A 285 -0.86 10.69 -12.90
CA VAL A 285 -0.40 10.94 -11.53
C VAL A 285 0.33 9.69 -11.04
N TRP A 286 1.57 9.82 -10.62
CA TRP A 286 2.33 8.72 -10.03
C TRP A 286 2.08 8.62 -8.52
N MET A 287 1.73 7.44 -8.03
CA MET A 287 1.44 7.14 -6.62
C MET A 287 2.42 6.11 -6.07
N ASN A 288 3.03 6.39 -4.91
CA ASN A 288 3.81 5.41 -4.17
C ASN A 288 3.89 5.76 -2.67
N MET A 289 3.53 4.84 -1.79
CA MET A 289 3.70 5.07 -0.34
C MET A 289 4.92 4.36 0.26
N GLU A 290 5.54 3.44 -0.49
CA GLU A 290 6.68 2.65 -0.03
C GLU A 290 8.00 3.43 -0.11
N SER A 291 8.94 3.14 0.79
CA SER A 291 10.29 3.74 0.76
C SER A 291 11.08 3.41 -0.52
N PRO A 292 12.03 4.25 -0.94
CA PRO A 292 12.87 4.03 -2.13
C PRO A 292 13.50 2.63 -2.22
N ASP A 293 14.10 2.16 -1.13
CA ASP A 293 14.75 0.84 -1.03
C ASP A 293 13.79 -0.32 -1.33
N ASN A 294 12.50 -0.15 -1.01
CA ASN A 294 11.46 -1.18 -1.15
C ASN A 294 10.57 -0.95 -2.39
N SER A 295 10.82 0.13 -3.15
CA SER A 295 10.07 0.49 -4.38
C SER A 295 10.75 -0.07 -5.63
N GLY A 296 12.06 0.16 -5.77
CA GLY A 296 12.85 -0.26 -6.93
C GLY A 296 12.85 0.75 -8.09
N ARG A 297 13.96 0.81 -8.83
CA ARG A 297 14.19 1.78 -9.91
C ARG A 297 13.60 1.30 -11.24
N ASN A 298 12.93 2.19 -11.98
CA ASN A 298 12.42 1.91 -13.32
C ASN A 298 12.57 3.14 -14.22
N ASP A 299 13.63 3.22 -15.02
CA ASP A 299 13.97 4.44 -15.78
C ASP A 299 12.98 4.75 -16.92
N ARG A 300 12.12 3.79 -17.28
CA ARG A 300 10.98 4.02 -18.19
C ARG A 300 9.97 5.03 -17.63
N PHE A 301 9.94 5.25 -16.32
CA PHE A 301 9.00 6.18 -15.68
C PHE A 301 9.38 7.66 -15.88
N ASP A 302 10.59 7.95 -16.36
CA ASP A 302 11.00 9.34 -16.51
C ASP A 302 10.29 10.06 -17.65
N ALA A 303 9.98 11.34 -17.43
CA ALA A 303 9.20 12.19 -18.33
C ALA A 303 7.82 11.62 -18.75
N VAL A 304 7.29 10.63 -18.02
CA VAL A 304 5.96 10.06 -18.30
C VAL A 304 4.85 10.77 -17.54
N PHE A 305 4.99 10.94 -16.23
CA PHE A 305 3.92 11.45 -15.36
C PHE A 305 3.82 12.98 -15.36
N ASN A 306 2.63 13.50 -15.06
CA ASN A 306 2.34 14.94 -15.00
C ASN A 306 2.35 15.48 -13.55
N LEU A 307 2.05 14.61 -12.57
CA LEU A 307 1.95 14.91 -11.14
C LEU A 307 2.47 13.73 -10.28
N THR A 308 2.84 14.00 -9.02
CA THR A 308 3.20 12.99 -8.00
C THR A 308 2.28 13.04 -6.77
N THR A 309 2.05 11.90 -6.11
CA THR A 309 1.34 11.82 -4.82
C THR A 309 1.93 10.74 -3.93
N ASN A 310 2.35 11.10 -2.71
CA ASN A 310 3.04 10.20 -1.77
C ASN A 310 3.26 10.88 -0.40
N TYR A 311 3.94 10.18 0.50
CA TYR A 311 4.28 10.65 1.84
C TYR A 311 5.26 11.84 1.88
N ARG A 312 6.07 12.08 0.85
CA ARG A 312 7.00 13.22 0.82
C ARG A 312 6.25 14.53 0.67
N ARG A 313 6.61 15.51 1.49
CA ARG A 313 5.99 16.85 1.55
C ARG A 313 6.29 17.72 0.33
N ASP A 314 7.34 17.40 -0.42
CA ASP A 314 7.68 18.03 -1.70
C ASP A 314 7.05 17.32 -2.93
N SER A 315 6.18 16.33 -2.71
CA SER A 315 5.31 15.80 -3.76
C SER A 315 4.15 16.75 -4.07
N ASP A 316 3.63 16.70 -5.30
CA ASP A 316 2.61 17.65 -5.76
C ASP A 316 1.28 17.52 -5.00
N VAL A 317 1.03 16.32 -4.48
CA VAL A 317 -0.16 15.95 -3.71
C VAL A 317 0.30 15.12 -2.51
N TRP A 318 0.85 15.82 -1.52
CA TRP A 318 1.30 15.21 -0.27
C TRP A 318 0.18 14.45 0.44
N VAL A 319 0.45 13.21 0.83
CA VAL A 319 -0.40 12.34 1.67
C VAL A 319 0.51 11.59 2.67
N PRO A 320 0.71 12.09 3.90
CA PRO A 320 1.47 11.37 4.91
C PRO A 320 0.68 10.14 5.39
N TYR A 321 1.33 9.21 6.12
CA TYR A 321 0.65 8.06 6.72
C TYR A 321 -0.32 8.42 7.85
N GLY A 322 -0.15 9.60 8.45
CA GLY A 322 -1.02 10.15 9.49
C GLY A 322 -0.72 11.63 9.71
N ARG A 323 -1.45 12.26 10.63
CA ARG A 323 -1.34 13.68 10.97
C ARG A 323 -1.55 13.89 12.46
N ILE A 324 -0.89 14.91 13.00
CA ILE A 324 -1.30 15.58 14.23
C ILE A 324 -2.25 16.71 13.83
N ILE A 325 -3.40 16.83 14.51
CA ILE A 325 -4.41 17.88 14.30
C ILE A 325 -4.84 18.44 15.65
N GLU A 326 -5.31 19.68 15.70
CA GLU A 326 -5.87 20.27 16.93
C GLU A 326 -7.08 19.46 17.43
N ILE A 327 -7.23 19.33 18.74
CA ILE A 327 -8.43 18.73 19.33
C ILE A 327 -9.63 19.64 19.10
N SER A 328 -10.77 19.02 18.80
CA SER A 328 -12.06 19.69 18.74
C SER A 328 -12.76 19.64 20.10
N GLU A 329 -13.82 20.44 20.29
CA GLU A 329 -14.70 20.38 21.47
C GLU A 329 -15.39 18.99 21.65
N LYS A 330 -15.28 18.11 20.64
CA LYS A 330 -15.82 16.75 20.61
C LYS A 330 -14.86 15.70 21.17
N ASP A 331 -13.56 15.99 21.17
CA ASP A 331 -12.53 15.03 21.55
C ASP A 331 -12.59 14.77 23.07
N LYS A 332 -12.92 13.54 23.44
CA LYS A 332 -12.99 13.11 24.85
C LYS A 332 -11.62 13.33 25.51
N PRO A 333 -11.55 13.92 26.72
CA PRO A 333 -10.29 14.22 27.39
C PRO A 333 -9.36 13.00 27.42
N PHE A 334 -8.17 13.15 26.82
CA PHE A 334 -7.26 12.03 26.64
C PHE A 334 -6.80 11.47 28.00
N LYS A 335 -6.96 10.15 28.15
CA LYS A 335 -6.49 9.40 29.31
C LYS A 335 -5.51 8.32 28.85
N ILE A 336 -4.31 8.31 29.45
CA ILE A 336 -3.31 7.27 29.21
C ILE A 336 -3.93 5.91 29.57
N PRO A 337 -3.93 4.91 28.66
CA PRO A 337 -4.50 3.60 28.95
C PRO A 337 -3.63 2.82 29.96
N PRO A 338 -4.22 1.85 30.70
CA PRO A 338 -3.48 1.03 31.66
C PRO A 338 -2.30 0.30 31.01
N LYS A 339 -1.14 0.31 31.67
CA LYS A 339 0.11 -0.27 31.16
C LYS A 339 0.52 -1.50 31.96
N ASP A 340 0.75 -2.60 31.27
CA ASP A 340 1.21 -3.89 31.82
C ASP A 340 2.58 -4.34 31.26
N LYS A 341 3.10 -3.67 30.22
CA LYS A 341 4.37 -3.98 29.55
C LYS A 341 5.24 -2.74 29.43
N LEU A 342 6.56 -2.90 29.61
CA LEU A 342 7.50 -1.77 29.50
C LEU A 342 7.79 -1.40 28.04
N VAL A 343 8.42 -2.30 27.28
CA VAL A 343 8.71 -2.11 25.85
C VAL A 343 8.09 -3.25 25.03
N CYS A 344 7.52 -2.92 23.89
CA CYS A 344 6.96 -3.90 22.94
C CYS A 344 7.43 -3.67 21.51
N TRP A 345 7.49 -4.73 20.72
CA TRP A 345 7.75 -4.65 19.27
C TRP A 345 6.94 -5.69 18.49
N ILE A 346 6.35 -5.26 17.37
CA ILE A 346 5.61 -6.12 16.45
C ILE A 346 6.32 -6.03 15.09
N VAL A 347 6.83 -7.16 14.59
CA VAL A 347 7.62 -7.17 13.34
C VAL A 347 7.23 -8.33 12.41
N SER A 348 6.79 -7.97 11.21
CA SER A 348 6.40 -8.90 10.13
C SER A 348 7.58 -9.27 9.22
N ASN A 349 8.42 -8.29 8.86
CA ASN A 349 9.56 -8.45 7.95
C ASN A 349 10.89 -8.43 8.74
N TRP A 350 11.43 -9.63 9.01
CA TRP A 350 12.68 -9.84 9.74
C TRP A 350 13.84 -10.22 8.81
N ASN A 351 14.96 -9.50 8.93
CA ASN A 351 16.24 -9.88 8.35
C ASN A 351 17.38 -9.41 9.29
N PRO A 352 18.30 -10.30 9.74
CA PRO A 352 19.42 -9.93 10.61
C PRO A 352 20.30 -8.77 10.10
N ASN A 353 20.29 -8.50 8.78
CA ASN A 353 21.10 -7.44 8.20
C ASN A 353 20.51 -6.02 8.36
N PHE A 354 19.21 -5.86 8.60
CA PHE A 354 18.55 -4.55 8.72
C PHE A 354 18.98 -3.77 9.97
N ARG A 355 19.16 -2.43 9.87
CA ARG A 355 19.53 -1.54 11.01
C ARG A 355 18.61 -1.77 12.22
N ARG A 356 17.29 -1.86 12.01
CA ARG A 356 16.32 -2.11 13.09
C ARG A 356 16.49 -3.43 13.84
N VAL A 357 16.88 -4.51 13.14
CA VAL A 357 17.07 -5.83 13.76
C VAL A 357 18.37 -5.86 14.55
N LYS A 358 19.44 -5.28 14.00
CA LYS A 358 20.70 -5.06 14.72
C LYS A 358 20.49 -4.22 15.97
N PHE A 359 19.79 -3.10 15.86
CA PHE A 359 19.49 -2.22 16.99
C PHE A 359 18.62 -2.91 18.07
N PHE A 360 17.59 -3.66 17.68
CA PHE A 360 16.79 -4.48 18.60
C PHE A 360 17.64 -5.57 19.29
N ASN A 361 18.53 -6.25 18.56
CA ASN A 361 19.39 -7.30 19.12
C ASN A 361 20.39 -6.73 20.14
N GLU A 362 20.83 -5.49 20.00
CA GLU A 362 21.63 -4.82 21.03
C GLU A 362 20.75 -4.33 22.19
N LEU A 363 19.66 -3.61 21.91
CA LEU A 363 18.74 -3.07 22.93
C LEU A 363 18.19 -4.16 23.86
N SER A 364 17.82 -5.32 23.30
CA SER A 364 17.25 -6.45 24.05
C SER A 364 18.19 -7.08 25.08
N LYS A 365 19.51 -6.85 24.99
CA LYS A 365 20.49 -7.24 26.03
C LYS A 365 20.34 -6.40 27.31
N HIS A 366 19.84 -5.18 27.19
CA HIS A 366 19.78 -4.20 28.28
C HIS A 366 18.36 -4.01 28.84
N ILE A 367 17.30 -4.30 28.07
CA ILE A 367 15.90 -4.17 28.51
C ILE A 367 15.02 -5.30 27.95
N LYS A 368 14.07 -5.79 28.76
CA LYS A 368 13.09 -6.79 28.31
C LYS A 368 12.12 -6.14 27.31
N ILE A 369 12.03 -6.70 26.11
CA ILE A 369 11.09 -6.27 25.07
C ILE A 369 10.12 -7.42 24.79
N GLU A 370 8.81 -7.15 24.89
CA GLU A 370 7.77 -8.07 24.45
C GLU A 370 7.68 -8.02 22.92
N ALA A 371 8.41 -8.94 22.27
CA ALA A 371 8.46 -9.05 20.82
C ALA A 371 7.41 -10.02 20.26
N TYR A 372 6.83 -9.67 19.11
CA TYR A 372 5.74 -10.36 18.44
C TYR A 372 5.96 -10.40 16.91
N GLY A 373 5.25 -11.31 16.25
CA GLY A 373 5.30 -11.53 14.81
C GLY A 373 5.87 -12.90 14.42
N ARG A 374 5.98 -13.13 13.10
CA ARG A 374 6.35 -14.44 12.51
C ARG A 374 7.69 -14.98 13.02
N HIS A 375 8.69 -14.11 13.18
CA HIS A 375 10.02 -14.52 13.66
C HIS A 375 10.00 -15.09 15.08
N PHE A 376 9.12 -14.56 15.94
CA PHE A 376 8.98 -14.96 17.34
C PHE A 376 7.93 -16.06 17.57
N ASN A 377 7.33 -16.59 16.50
CA ASN A 377 6.19 -17.51 16.52
C ASN A 377 4.98 -17.00 17.35
N ARG A 378 4.88 -15.66 17.53
CA ARG A 378 3.81 -14.97 18.26
C ARG A 378 2.99 -14.15 17.29
N TYR A 379 2.18 -14.83 16.48
CA TYR A 379 1.23 -14.20 15.56
C TYR A 379 0.18 -13.39 16.33
N ILE A 380 -0.37 -12.36 15.69
CA ILE A 380 -1.37 -11.45 16.25
C ILE A 380 -2.46 -11.17 15.21
N SER A 381 -3.69 -10.93 15.65
CA SER A 381 -4.73 -10.29 14.84
C SER A 381 -4.67 -8.76 14.93
N SER A 382 -5.46 -8.08 14.11
CA SER A 382 -5.63 -6.61 14.18
C SER A 382 -6.22 -6.14 15.52
N GLU A 383 -7.01 -6.99 16.19
CA GLU A 383 -7.60 -6.70 17.50
C GLU A 383 -6.56 -6.87 18.63
N ASP A 384 -5.74 -7.93 18.52
CA ASP A 384 -4.60 -8.15 19.41
C ASP A 384 -3.57 -7.01 19.28
N TYR A 385 -3.33 -6.49 18.07
CA TYR A 385 -2.43 -5.36 17.86
C TYR A 385 -2.79 -4.17 18.75
N ARG A 386 -4.06 -3.73 18.72
CA ARG A 386 -4.52 -2.60 19.54
C ARG A 386 -4.37 -2.90 21.04
N THR A 387 -4.79 -4.09 21.45
CA THR A 387 -4.74 -4.54 22.86
C THR A 387 -3.30 -4.62 23.38
N ILE A 388 -2.38 -5.19 22.60
CA ILE A 388 -0.96 -5.30 22.91
C ILE A 388 -0.35 -3.90 23.02
N VAL A 389 -0.42 -3.09 21.96
CA VAL A 389 0.23 -1.76 21.91
C VAL A 389 -0.30 -0.85 23.01
N SER A 390 -1.59 -0.90 23.32
CA SER A 390 -2.22 -0.12 24.40
C SER A 390 -1.63 -0.45 25.78
N GLY A 391 -1.33 -1.73 26.07
CA GLY A 391 -0.71 -2.15 27.32
C GLY A 391 0.77 -1.77 27.49
N CYS A 392 1.45 -1.32 26.43
CA CYS A 392 2.87 -0.99 26.46
C CYS A 392 3.12 0.47 26.84
N LYS A 393 4.07 0.78 27.74
CA LYS A 393 4.55 2.16 27.94
C LYS A 393 5.25 2.67 26.68
N PHE A 394 6.15 1.84 26.12
CA PHE A 394 6.94 2.14 24.93
C PHE A 394 6.70 1.13 23.80
N TYR A 395 6.66 1.61 22.57
CA TYR A 395 6.56 0.78 21.37
C TYR A 395 7.66 1.10 20.36
N LEU A 396 8.40 0.08 19.91
CA LEU A 396 9.51 0.25 18.96
C LEU A 396 9.00 0.52 17.55
N SER A 397 8.90 1.80 17.22
CA SER A 397 8.39 2.36 15.96
C SER A 397 9.51 2.38 14.91
N PHE A 398 10.06 1.20 14.62
CA PHE A 398 11.26 1.04 13.79
C PHE A 398 10.91 0.80 12.31
N GLU A 399 11.22 1.77 11.45
CA GLU A 399 10.85 1.73 10.03
C GLU A 399 11.60 0.70 9.21
N ASN A 400 11.13 0.39 7.98
CA ASN A 400 11.81 -0.55 7.09
C ASN A 400 13.10 0.02 6.47
N SER A 401 13.18 1.35 6.40
CA SER A 401 14.18 2.14 5.70
C SER A 401 14.27 3.54 6.32
N ILE A 402 15.27 4.32 5.93
CA ILE A 402 15.51 5.69 6.43
C ILE A 402 15.55 6.62 5.22
N HIS A 403 14.49 7.42 5.02
CA HIS A 403 14.35 8.38 3.94
C HIS A 403 13.51 9.57 4.40
N LYS A 404 13.82 10.79 3.96
CA LYS A 404 13.12 12.01 4.38
C LYS A 404 11.59 11.90 4.29
N ASP A 405 10.91 12.42 5.31
CA ASP A 405 9.46 12.38 5.54
C ASP A 405 8.84 10.96 5.64
N TYR A 406 9.64 9.88 5.61
CA TYR A 406 9.13 8.49 5.68
C TYR A 406 8.87 8.06 7.14
N PHE A 407 7.70 8.45 7.64
CA PHE A 407 7.15 7.98 8.91
C PHE A 407 5.81 7.31 8.64
N THR A 408 5.61 6.08 9.10
CA THR A 408 4.45 5.28 8.67
C THR A 408 3.47 4.97 9.82
N GLU A 409 2.54 4.03 9.61
CA GLU A 409 1.65 3.50 10.65
C GLU A 409 2.38 3.07 11.93
N LYS A 410 3.67 2.72 11.85
CA LYS A 410 4.52 2.42 13.00
C LYS A 410 4.65 3.59 13.98
N LEU A 411 4.70 4.83 13.49
CA LEU A 411 4.68 6.05 14.31
C LEU A 411 3.25 6.39 14.74
N PHE A 412 2.31 6.46 13.80
CA PHE A 412 0.99 7.03 14.07
C PHE A 412 0.10 6.11 14.92
N ASN A 413 0.17 4.79 14.77
CA ASN A 413 -0.64 3.85 15.57
C ASN A 413 -0.41 3.95 17.09
N PRO A 414 0.84 3.88 17.63
CA PRO A 414 1.05 4.05 19.08
C PRO A 414 0.66 5.44 19.57
N LEU A 415 0.91 6.51 18.79
CA LEU A 415 0.44 7.86 19.11
C LEU A 415 -1.08 7.93 19.25
N ILE A 416 -1.83 7.36 18.29
CA ILE A 416 -3.30 7.26 18.31
C ILE A 416 -3.77 6.48 19.54
N ILE A 417 -3.15 5.33 19.83
CA ILE A 417 -3.54 4.39 20.89
C ILE A 417 -3.20 4.91 22.30
N GLY A 418 -2.24 5.84 22.44
CA GLY A 418 -1.79 6.35 23.74
C GLY A 418 -0.59 5.60 24.31
N THR A 419 0.40 5.32 23.46
CA THR A 419 1.67 4.64 23.79
C THR A 419 2.83 5.45 23.22
N VAL A 420 3.92 5.60 23.96
CA VAL A 420 5.06 6.43 23.52
C VAL A 420 5.85 5.69 22.44
N PRO A 421 5.97 6.22 21.21
CA PRO A 421 6.82 5.63 20.18
C PRO A 421 8.30 5.88 20.48
N VAL A 422 9.10 4.82 20.41
CA VAL A 422 10.56 4.87 20.33
C VAL A 422 10.93 4.66 18.87
N VAL A 423 11.33 5.72 18.17
CA VAL A 423 11.41 5.76 16.71
C VAL A 423 12.82 5.47 16.19
N LEU A 424 12.90 4.72 15.09
CA LEU A 424 14.13 4.54 14.31
C LEU A 424 13.75 4.70 12.84
N GLY A 425 14.22 5.78 12.23
CA GLY A 425 13.80 6.26 10.92
C GLY A 425 14.67 7.45 10.48
N PRO A 426 14.10 8.49 9.84
CA PRO A 426 14.78 9.75 9.51
C PRO A 426 15.35 10.50 10.74
N SER A 427 16.04 11.63 10.51
CA SER A 427 16.63 12.42 11.61
C SER A 427 15.55 12.98 12.56
N ARG A 428 15.93 13.27 13.81
CA ARG A 428 15.02 13.78 14.84
C ARG A 428 14.30 15.04 14.37
N GLU A 429 15.03 15.97 13.77
CA GLU A 429 14.53 17.26 13.28
C GLU A 429 13.41 17.04 12.25
N ASN A 430 13.56 16.04 11.37
CA ASN A 430 12.55 15.73 10.35
C ASN A 430 11.28 15.11 10.96
N TYR A 431 11.34 14.46 12.13
CA TYR A 431 10.12 14.13 12.90
C TYR A 431 9.48 15.39 13.51
N GLU A 432 10.30 16.29 14.08
CA GLU A 432 9.84 17.53 14.73
C GLU A 432 9.17 18.53 13.77
N GLU A 433 9.42 18.42 12.46
CA GLU A 433 8.69 19.15 11.42
C GLU A 433 7.18 18.78 11.31
N PHE A 434 6.73 17.69 11.94
CA PHE A 434 5.34 17.21 11.88
C PHE A 434 4.75 16.78 13.24
N ILE A 435 5.59 16.44 14.21
CA ILE A 435 5.23 15.81 15.48
C ILE A 435 5.80 16.65 16.63
N PRO A 436 5.06 16.90 17.73
CA PRO A 436 5.62 17.54 18.92
C PRO A 436 6.86 16.79 19.43
N ALA A 437 7.93 17.53 19.74
CA ALA A 437 9.23 17.00 20.15
C ALA A 437 9.18 16.12 21.42
N ASP A 438 8.17 16.33 22.26
CA ASP A 438 7.88 15.57 23.48
C ASP A 438 7.00 14.34 23.24
N ALA A 439 6.39 14.17 22.06
CA ALA A 439 5.47 13.05 21.80
C ALA A 439 6.19 11.71 21.50
N PHE A 440 7.51 11.71 21.31
CA PHE A 440 8.29 10.54 20.91
C PHE A 440 9.70 10.52 21.53
N ILE A 441 10.37 9.36 21.43
CA ILE A 441 11.78 9.18 21.82
C ILE A 441 12.54 8.76 20.57
N HIS A 442 13.62 9.45 20.20
CA HIS A 442 14.44 9.08 19.04
C HIS A 442 15.60 8.18 19.48
N VAL A 443 15.93 7.14 18.70
CA VAL A 443 17.05 6.24 19.08
C VAL A 443 18.39 6.95 19.09
N ASP A 444 18.58 7.97 18.23
CA ASP A 444 19.83 8.70 18.08
C ASP A 444 19.90 9.91 19.06
N ASP A 445 18.91 10.07 19.98
CA ASP A 445 19.02 10.93 21.18
C ASP A 445 20.11 10.42 22.16
N PHE A 446 20.52 9.15 22.02
CA PHE A 446 21.39 8.41 22.94
C PHE A 446 22.64 7.90 22.23
N LYS A 447 23.77 7.85 22.95
CA LYS A 447 25.05 7.36 22.43
C LYS A 447 25.09 5.84 22.28
N SER A 448 24.13 5.13 22.87
CA SER A 448 24.04 3.67 22.80
C SER A 448 22.62 3.14 23.08
N PRO A 449 22.29 1.91 22.61
CA PRO A 449 21.09 1.19 23.03
C PRO A 449 21.02 0.94 24.55
N GLN A 450 22.16 0.90 25.25
CA GLN A 450 22.19 0.78 26.71
C GLN A 450 21.65 2.06 27.38
N GLU A 451 22.11 3.23 26.96
CA GLU A 451 21.69 4.53 27.50
C GLU A 451 20.19 4.77 27.23
N LEU A 452 19.70 4.38 26.05
CA LEU A 452 18.27 4.30 25.76
C LEU A 452 17.53 3.35 26.73
N ALA A 453 18.01 2.12 26.92
CA ALA A 453 17.41 1.17 27.86
C ALA A 453 17.37 1.69 29.32
N GLU A 454 18.41 2.41 29.74
CA GLU A 454 18.47 3.07 31.05
C GLU A 454 17.45 4.22 31.14
N ARG A 455 17.32 5.04 30.09
CA ARG A 455 16.27 6.08 30.01
C ARG A 455 14.86 5.49 30.05
N LEU A 456 14.58 4.40 29.34
CA LEU A 456 13.26 3.75 29.36
C LEU A 456 12.92 3.17 30.75
N LYS A 457 13.91 2.59 31.47
CA LYS A 457 13.74 2.15 32.87
C LYS A 457 13.53 3.32 33.83
N PHE A 458 14.26 4.42 33.65
CA PHE A 458 14.06 5.64 34.44
C PHE A 458 12.63 6.17 34.28
N LEU A 459 12.13 6.25 33.05
CA LEU A 459 10.75 6.67 32.76
C LEU A 459 9.71 5.67 33.29
N ASP A 460 10.02 4.38 33.35
CA ASP A 460 9.14 3.40 33.98
C ASP A 460 8.90 3.71 35.47
N GLN A 461 9.97 4.09 36.17
CA GLN A 461 9.98 4.38 37.61
C GLN A 461 9.49 5.80 37.95
N ASN A 462 9.52 6.74 36.99
CA ASN A 462 9.24 8.16 37.21
C ASN A 462 7.99 8.59 36.42
N GLN A 463 6.82 8.21 36.95
CA GLN A 463 5.52 8.38 36.29
C GLN A 463 5.28 9.81 35.78
N GLU A 464 5.54 10.85 36.59
CA GLU A 464 5.35 12.25 36.19
C GLU A 464 6.19 12.64 34.95
N VAL A 465 7.40 12.08 34.82
CA VAL A 465 8.29 12.35 33.67
C VAL A 465 7.85 11.54 32.43
N TYR A 466 7.25 10.37 32.63
CA TYR A 466 6.60 9.60 31.56
C TYR A 466 5.30 10.26 31.07
N GLU A 467 4.50 10.83 31.96
CA GLU A 467 3.24 11.52 31.61
C GLU A 467 3.45 12.78 30.77
N ARG A 468 4.64 13.41 30.86
CA ARG A 468 5.02 14.55 30.00
C ARG A 468 4.97 14.22 28.50
N TYR A 469 5.23 12.97 28.10
CA TYR A 469 5.13 12.51 26.70
C TYR A 469 3.70 12.53 26.11
N PHE A 470 2.72 12.91 26.93
CA PHE A 470 1.32 13.08 26.53
C PHE A 470 0.83 14.52 26.71
N THR A 471 1.68 15.50 27.04
CA THR A 471 1.20 16.89 27.26
C THR A 471 0.63 17.52 25.99
N TRP A 472 1.19 17.20 24.82
CA TRP A 472 0.62 17.55 23.52
C TRP A 472 -0.85 17.10 23.34
N ARG A 473 -1.33 16.07 24.04
CA ARG A 473 -2.74 15.63 24.03
C ARG A 473 -3.73 16.60 24.68
N GLN A 474 -3.24 17.66 25.33
CA GLN A 474 -4.07 18.78 25.80
C GLN A 474 -4.51 19.72 24.67
N HIS A 475 -3.86 19.64 23.50
CA HIS A 475 -4.09 20.54 22.36
C HIS A 475 -4.25 19.81 21.02
N PHE A 476 -3.73 18.59 20.87
CA PHE A 476 -3.74 17.86 19.60
C PHE A 476 -4.12 16.38 19.75
N THR A 477 -4.67 15.81 18.68
CA THR A 477 -4.90 14.37 18.51
C THR A 477 -4.19 13.85 17.26
N ALA A 478 -3.90 12.55 17.24
CA ALA A 478 -3.30 11.88 16.08
C ALA A 478 -4.39 11.18 15.27
N ILE A 479 -4.29 11.23 13.93
CA ILE A 479 -5.16 10.51 13.00
C ILE A 479 -4.33 9.77 11.94
N GLY A 480 -4.83 8.63 11.46
CA GLY A 480 -4.28 7.94 10.29
C GLY A 480 -4.73 8.59 8.97
N ALA A 481 -4.13 8.17 7.87
CA ALA A 481 -4.54 8.54 6.51
C ALA A 481 -5.29 7.40 5.80
N HIS A 482 -6.10 7.75 4.79
CA HIS A 482 -6.87 6.78 4.01
C HIS A 482 -6.25 6.55 2.63
N PHE A 483 -5.43 5.50 2.51
CA PHE A 483 -4.69 5.21 1.27
C PHE A 483 -5.59 4.92 0.08
N GLY A 484 -5.09 5.25 -1.12
CA GLY A 484 -5.89 5.28 -2.35
C GLY A 484 -6.92 6.41 -2.40
N LEU A 485 -7.86 6.47 -1.45
CA LEU A 485 -8.95 7.45 -1.42
C LEU A 485 -8.46 8.89 -1.23
N GLU A 486 -7.65 9.15 -0.21
CA GLU A 486 -7.15 10.50 0.08
C GLU A 486 -6.23 11.01 -1.03
N HIS A 487 -5.42 10.12 -1.61
CA HIS A 487 -4.59 10.37 -2.79
C HIS A 487 -5.44 10.79 -4.00
N ALA A 488 -6.48 10.01 -4.32
CA ALA A 488 -7.37 10.29 -5.45
C ALA A 488 -8.16 11.60 -5.24
N CYS A 489 -8.69 11.84 -4.03
CA CYS A 489 -9.43 13.07 -3.72
C CYS A 489 -8.55 14.32 -3.82
N ARG A 490 -7.40 14.36 -3.14
CA ARG A 490 -6.48 15.51 -3.20
C ARG A 490 -5.93 15.73 -4.63
N SER A 491 -5.64 14.64 -5.36
CA SER A 491 -5.22 14.73 -6.78
C SER A 491 -6.32 15.29 -7.67
N CYS A 492 -7.56 14.85 -7.49
CA CYS A 492 -8.72 15.33 -8.24
C CYS A 492 -8.92 16.85 -8.02
N ASP A 493 -8.76 17.33 -6.79
CA ASP A 493 -8.87 18.77 -6.50
C ASP A 493 -7.70 19.59 -7.05
N LEU A 494 -6.47 19.07 -7.03
CA LEU A 494 -5.35 19.73 -7.72
C LEU A 494 -5.58 19.80 -9.24
N ILE A 495 -6.09 18.73 -9.86
CA ILE A 495 -6.37 18.67 -11.30
C ILE A 495 -7.51 19.63 -11.69
N LYS A 496 -8.56 19.76 -10.87
CA LYS A 496 -9.64 20.76 -11.07
C LYS A 496 -9.12 22.20 -11.02
N ARG A 497 -8.27 22.51 -10.03
CA ARG A 497 -7.76 23.86 -9.76
C ARG A 497 -6.68 24.27 -10.77
N ASN A 498 -5.78 23.35 -11.13
CA ASN A 498 -4.64 23.61 -12.00
C ASN A 498 -4.78 22.89 -13.35
N LYS A 499 -5.17 23.64 -14.39
CA LYS A 499 -5.30 23.14 -15.77
C LYS A 499 -4.00 23.14 -16.57
N SER A 500 -2.89 23.69 -16.06
CA SER A 500 -1.62 23.75 -16.82
C SER A 500 -1.07 22.35 -17.10
N TYR A 501 -0.54 22.14 -18.30
CA TYR A 501 0.13 20.88 -18.67
C TYR A 501 1.62 20.99 -18.37
N ARG A 502 2.16 20.00 -17.64
CA ARG A 502 3.59 19.81 -17.43
C ARG A 502 3.91 18.33 -17.34
N VAL A 503 5.18 17.99 -17.32
CA VAL A 503 5.69 16.63 -17.13
C VAL A 503 6.73 16.65 -16.02
N PHE A 504 6.66 15.70 -15.09
CA PHE A 504 7.66 15.50 -14.04
C PHE A 504 8.92 14.87 -14.66
N LYS A 505 10.07 15.52 -14.48
CA LYS A 505 11.36 15.09 -15.04
C LYS A 505 12.30 14.62 -13.94
N ASN A 506 13.12 13.64 -14.27
CA ASN A 506 14.01 12.89 -13.40
C ASN A 506 13.30 12.23 -12.21
N LEU A 507 12.17 11.54 -12.42
CA LEU A 507 11.39 10.93 -11.31
C LEU A 507 12.26 10.05 -10.39
N ASN A 508 13.12 9.20 -10.96
CA ASN A 508 14.02 8.35 -10.19
C ASN A 508 15.16 9.13 -9.52
N LYS A 509 15.57 10.29 -10.06
CA LYS A 509 16.56 11.17 -9.40
C LYS A 509 15.98 11.88 -8.19
N TRP A 510 14.69 12.23 -8.24
CA TRP A 510 13.97 12.87 -7.15
C TRP A 510 13.61 11.87 -6.03
N TYR A 511 13.13 10.69 -6.40
CA TYR A 511 12.59 9.74 -5.42
C TYR A 511 13.55 8.61 -5.03
N ILE A 512 14.41 8.12 -5.94
CA ILE A 512 15.11 6.83 -5.77
C ILE A 512 16.63 6.98 -5.57
N ASN A 513 17.24 8.04 -6.09
CA ASN A 513 18.59 8.39 -5.64
C ASN A 513 18.49 8.83 -4.18
N ASN A 514 19.09 8.07 -3.26
CA ASN A 514 19.18 8.41 -1.84
C ASN A 514 19.53 9.89 -1.68
N GLU A 515 18.71 10.61 -0.91
CA GLU A 515 19.05 11.98 -0.52
C GLU A 515 20.35 12.02 0.28
N ASP A 516 20.74 10.90 0.90
CA ASP A 516 22.03 10.68 1.56
C ASP A 516 23.19 10.40 0.58
N TYR A 517 22.99 9.93 -0.65
CA TYR A 517 24.13 9.54 -1.52
C TYR A 517 24.99 10.75 -1.90
N VAL A 518 24.37 11.88 -2.25
CA VAL A 518 25.12 13.08 -2.62
C VAL A 518 25.84 13.71 -1.41
N PRO A 519 25.18 13.96 -0.25
CA PRO A 519 25.84 14.41 0.98
C PRO A 519 26.90 13.44 1.53
N THR A 520 26.66 12.12 1.50
CA THR A 520 27.63 11.12 1.97
C THR A 520 28.85 11.10 1.07
N LEU A 521 28.65 11.15 -0.26
CA LEU A 521 29.77 11.20 -1.20
C LEU A 521 30.56 12.51 -1.05
N SER A 522 29.89 13.67 -1.07
CA SER A 522 30.54 14.98 -0.94
C SER A 522 31.14 15.27 0.44
N SER A 523 30.82 14.49 1.48
CA SER A 523 31.50 14.56 2.78
C SER A 523 32.72 13.62 2.90
N CYS A 524 32.93 12.73 1.92
CA CYS A 524 34.17 11.97 1.79
C CYS A 524 35.21 12.74 0.94
N LYS A 525 36.46 12.83 1.42
CA LYS A 525 37.61 13.27 0.62
C LYS A 525 37.95 12.27 -0.51
N PHE A 526 37.78 10.98 -0.24
CA PHE A 526 38.14 9.89 -1.16
C PHE A 526 36.96 8.91 -1.32
N TYR A 527 36.76 8.39 -2.53
CA TYR A 527 35.75 7.37 -2.81
C TYR A 527 36.36 6.19 -3.57
N LEU A 528 36.04 4.95 -3.17
CA LEU A 528 36.57 3.75 -3.81
C LEU A 528 35.77 3.46 -5.09
N SER A 529 36.23 4.02 -6.20
CA SER A 529 35.68 3.88 -7.56
C SER A 529 36.09 2.55 -8.19
N PHE A 530 35.73 1.43 -7.55
CA PHE A 530 36.15 0.09 -7.97
C PHE A 530 35.17 -0.47 -9.00
N GLU A 531 35.65 -0.66 -10.24
CA GLU A 531 34.81 -1.04 -11.37
C GLU A 531 34.30 -2.48 -11.32
N SER A 532 33.23 -2.73 -12.08
CA SER A 532 32.57 -4.05 -12.10
C SER A 532 33.31 -5.09 -12.96
N SER A 533 34.21 -4.64 -13.84
CA SER A 533 35.19 -5.45 -14.56
C SER A 533 36.43 -4.61 -14.86
N ILE A 534 37.53 -5.28 -15.19
CA ILE A 534 38.78 -4.68 -15.65
C ILE A 534 38.89 -4.95 -17.16
N HIS A 535 38.37 -4.01 -17.95
CA HIS A 535 38.43 -4.02 -19.42
C HIS A 535 38.68 -2.60 -19.93
N GLU A 536 39.52 -2.46 -20.94
CA GLU A 536 39.75 -1.22 -21.69
C GLU A 536 38.41 -0.52 -22.04
N ASP A 537 38.36 0.80 -21.86
CA ASP A 537 37.19 1.68 -21.99
C ASP A 537 36.01 1.44 -21.03
N TYR A 538 36.11 0.51 -20.06
CA TYR A 538 35.04 0.24 -19.10
C TYR A 538 35.02 1.23 -17.92
N PHE A 539 34.37 2.38 -18.12
CA PHE A 539 34.12 3.38 -17.08
C PHE A 539 32.62 3.52 -16.79
N THR A 540 32.22 3.51 -15.51
CA THR A 540 30.81 3.64 -15.08
C THR A 540 30.59 4.91 -14.24
N GLU A 541 29.36 5.09 -13.72
CA GLU A 541 29.07 6.20 -12.82
C GLU A 541 29.94 6.21 -11.55
N LYS A 542 30.59 5.09 -11.20
CA LYS A 542 31.53 5.01 -10.06
C LYS A 542 32.72 5.96 -10.22
N LEU A 543 33.19 6.20 -11.45
CA LEU A 543 34.23 7.18 -11.75
C LEU A 543 33.65 8.61 -11.77
N PHE A 544 32.59 8.82 -12.54
CA PHE A 544 32.09 10.17 -12.79
C PHE A 544 31.37 10.80 -11.59
N ASN A 545 30.79 10.00 -10.67
CA ASN A 545 30.09 10.54 -9.50
C ASN A 545 30.99 11.33 -8.54
N PRO A 546 32.10 10.80 -7.98
CA PRO A 546 33.00 11.58 -7.13
C PRO A 546 33.58 12.80 -7.88
N LEU A 547 33.98 12.61 -9.15
CA LEU A 547 34.47 13.70 -10.01
C LEU A 547 33.46 14.84 -10.16
N ILE A 548 32.15 14.57 -10.17
CA ILE A 548 31.08 15.58 -10.19
C ILE A 548 30.89 16.22 -8.81
N TYR A 549 30.77 15.42 -7.75
CA TYR A 549 30.33 15.88 -6.43
C TYR A 549 31.44 16.44 -5.52
N GLY A 550 32.70 16.44 -5.97
CA GLY A 550 33.81 17.10 -5.26
C GLY A 550 34.67 16.17 -4.41
N THR A 551 34.72 14.89 -4.77
CA THR A 551 35.46 13.83 -4.09
C THR A 551 36.54 13.27 -5.01
N VAL A 552 37.69 12.87 -4.48
CA VAL A 552 38.75 12.23 -5.30
C VAL A 552 38.43 10.75 -5.48
N PRO A 553 38.26 10.24 -6.72
CA PRO A 553 38.14 8.81 -6.98
C PRO A 553 39.46 8.09 -6.76
N VAL A 554 39.41 7.01 -5.99
CA VAL A 554 40.48 5.99 -5.89
C VAL A 554 40.02 4.81 -6.74
N VAL A 555 40.63 4.64 -7.91
CA VAL A 555 40.11 3.79 -8.99
C VAL A 555 40.79 2.42 -9.02
N LEU A 556 39.99 1.38 -9.24
CA LEU A 556 40.43 0.02 -9.58
C LEU A 556 39.61 -0.38 -10.80
N GLY A 557 40.25 -0.54 -11.95
CA GLY A 557 39.58 -0.70 -13.24
C GLY A 557 40.58 -0.93 -14.37
N PRO A 558 40.41 -0.30 -15.55
CA PRO A 558 41.37 -0.41 -16.66
C PRO A 558 42.79 0.07 -16.29
N PRO A 559 43.82 -0.16 -17.13
CA PRO A 559 45.14 0.41 -16.91
C PRO A 559 45.11 1.94 -16.75
N ARG A 560 46.03 2.49 -15.95
CA ARG A 560 46.11 3.93 -15.64
C ARG A 560 46.07 4.79 -16.90
N GLU A 561 46.82 4.41 -17.92
CA GLU A 561 46.95 5.12 -19.19
C GLU A 561 45.58 5.31 -19.89
N ASN A 562 44.69 4.31 -19.79
CA ASN A 562 43.34 4.38 -20.36
C ASN A 562 42.43 5.34 -19.57
N TYR A 563 42.65 5.56 -18.26
CA TYR A 563 41.99 6.68 -17.56
C TYR A 563 42.49 8.05 -18.05
N GLU A 564 43.81 8.18 -18.28
CA GLU A 564 44.44 9.44 -18.69
C GLU A 564 44.06 9.91 -20.12
N GLU A 565 43.46 9.04 -20.94
CA GLU A 565 42.85 9.42 -22.24
C GLU A 565 41.51 10.16 -22.09
N PHE A 566 40.74 9.91 -21.03
CA PHE A 566 39.38 10.44 -20.86
C PHE A 566 39.23 11.45 -19.72
N ILE A 567 40.09 11.40 -18.70
CA ILE A 567 40.05 12.32 -17.56
C ILE A 567 41.43 12.91 -17.24
N PRO A 568 41.51 14.14 -16.70
CA PRO A 568 42.77 14.78 -16.34
C PRO A 568 43.63 13.93 -15.39
N THR A 569 44.94 13.89 -15.60
CA THR A 569 45.88 13.05 -14.83
C THR A 569 45.99 13.45 -13.36
N ASP A 570 45.56 14.66 -13.00
CA ASP A 570 45.44 15.16 -11.62
C ASP A 570 44.09 14.80 -10.98
N SER A 571 43.13 14.21 -11.70
CA SER A 571 41.75 14.07 -11.19
C SER A 571 41.45 12.80 -10.40
N PHE A 572 42.37 11.83 -10.34
CA PHE A 572 42.14 10.50 -9.73
C PHE A 572 43.40 9.90 -9.11
N ILE A 573 43.24 8.85 -8.29
CA ILE A 573 44.32 8.05 -7.70
C ILE A 573 44.18 6.61 -8.20
N HIS A 574 45.18 6.06 -8.89
CA HIS A 574 45.14 4.67 -9.36
C HIS A 574 45.63 3.73 -8.25
N VAL A 575 44.96 2.59 -8.01
CA VAL A 575 45.44 1.66 -6.97
C VAL A 575 46.79 1.02 -7.31
N ASP A 576 47.09 0.82 -8.59
CA ASP A 576 48.34 0.22 -9.06
C ASP A 576 49.54 1.19 -9.07
N ASP A 577 49.34 2.48 -8.71
CA ASP A 577 50.44 3.40 -8.38
C ASP A 577 51.20 2.98 -7.10
N PHE A 578 50.64 2.02 -6.34
CA PHE A 578 51.13 1.58 -5.03
C PHE A 578 51.39 0.06 -5.03
N LYS A 579 52.47 -0.37 -4.37
CA LYS A 579 52.88 -1.79 -4.31
C LYS A 579 51.99 -2.61 -3.36
N SER A 580 51.15 -1.96 -2.57
CA SER A 580 50.22 -2.61 -1.64
C SER A 580 49.06 -1.69 -1.24
N PRO A 581 47.91 -2.26 -0.80
CA PRO A 581 46.84 -1.50 -0.17
C PRO A 581 47.26 -0.74 1.11
N GLN A 582 48.37 -1.14 1.76
CA GLN A 582 48.92 -0.40 2.89
C GLN A 582 49.58 0.90 2.44
N GLU A 583 50.43 0.86 1.40
CA GLU A 583 51.12 2.04 0.84
C GLU A 583 50.09 3.05 0.30
N LEU A 584 49.02 2.56 -0.35
CA LEU A 584 47.85 3.37 -0.71
C LEU A 584 47.16 4.00 0.53
N ALA A 585 46.88 3.21 1.57
CA ALA A 585 46.23 3.71 2.79
C ALA A 585 47.10 4.71 3.58
N GLU A 586 48.43 4.62 3.47
CA GLU A 586 49.38 5.59 4.00
C GLU A 586 49.39 6.88 3.15
N HIS A 587 49.33 6.77 1.83
CA HIS A 587 49.17 7.92 0.93
C HIS A 587 47.85 8.68 1.15
N LEU A 588 46.72 7.98 1.30
CA LEU A 588 45.42 8.62 1.57
C LEU A 588 45.41 9.36 2.92
N LYS A 589 46.10 8.82 3.96
CA LYS A 589 46.31 9.52 5.24
C LYS A 589 47.21 10.75 5.09
N PHE A 590 48.26 10.66 4.27
CA PHE A 590 49.12 11.80 3.97
C PHE A 590 48.32 12.93 3.29
N LEU A 591 47.51 12.61 2.28
CA LEU A 591 46.65 13.60 1.61
C LEU A 591 45.58 14.17 2.56
N ASP A 592 44.97 13.36 3.43
CA ASP A 592 44.03 13.86 4.44
C ASP A 592 44.66 14.93 5.35
N GLN A 593 45.93 14.76 5.71
CA GLN A 593 46.69 15.71 6.54
C GLN A 593 47.29 16.90 5.78
N ASN A 594 47.40 16.83 4.45
CA ASN A 594 48.09 17.83 3.62
C ASN A 594 47.15 18.47 2.60
N GLN A 595 46.30 19.39 3.10
CA GLN A 595 45.23 20.05 2.34
C GLN A 595 45.69 20.64 1.00
N GLU A 596 46.84 21.33 0.94
CA GLU A 596 47.37 21.91 -0.31
C GLU A 596 47.73 20.86 -1.37
N VAL A 597 48.07 19.64 -0.96
CA VAL A 597 48.37 18.52 -1.88
C VAL A 597 47.06 17.84 -2.30
N TYR A 598 46.10 17.72 -1.39
CA TYR A 598 44.74 17.23 -1.69
C TYR A 598 43.99 18.15 -2.68
N GLU A 599 44.10 19.48 -2.53
CA GLU A 599 43.41 20.45 -3.39
C GLU A 599 43.90 20.43 -4.85
N ARG A 600 45.13 19.92 -5.10
CA ARG A 600 45.64 19.68 -6.46
C ARG A 600 44.83 18.64 -7.21
N TYR A 601 44.10 17.74 -6.54
CA TYR A 601 43.20 16.80 -7.22
C TYR A 601 41.95 17.45 -7.85
N PHE A 602 41.84 18.77 -7.76
CA PHE A 602 40.74 19.56 -8.30
C PHE A 602 41.21 20.69 -9.24
N THR A 603 42.51 20.82 -9.55
CA THR A 603 43.01 21.91 -10.40
C THR A 603 42.42 21.88 -11.81
N TRP A 604 42.21 20.69 -12.36
CA TRP A 604 41.47 20.49 -13.62
C TRP A 604 40.11 21.19 -13.71
N ARG A 605 39.42 21.46 -12.60
CA ARG A 605 38.11 22.15 -12.58
C ARG A 605 38.19 23.61 -13.03
N GLN A 606 39.39 24.17 -13.18
CA GLN A 606 39.61 25.48 -13.81
C GLN A 606 39.45 25.43 -15.34
N HIS A 607 39.44 24.24 -15.94
CA HIS A 607 39.45 24.04 -17.39
C HIS A 607 38.39 23.06 -17.90
N PHE A 608 37.92 22.12 -17.07
CA PHE A 608 36.96 21.08 -17.45
C PHE A 608 35.83 20.92 -16.42
N THR A 609 34.67 20.45 -16.89
CA THR A 609 33.51 20.12 -16.07
C THR A 609 33.13 18.66 -16.27
N ALA A 610 33.03 17.89 -15.18
CA ALA A 610 32.51 16.52 -15.23
C ALA A 610 30.98 16.53 -15.36
N GLU A 611 30.44 15.70 -16.25
CA GLU A 611 29.00 15.51 -16.47
C GLU A 611 28.64 14.03 -16.56
N ARG A 612 27.38 13.67 -16.28
CA ARG A 612 26.87 12.31 -16.52
C ARG A 612 26.26 12.22 -17.92
N SER A 613 26.74 11.28 -18.74
CA SER A 613 26.04 10.89 -19.97
C SER A 613 24.62 10.38 -19.66
N MET A 614 23.62 10.84 -20.41
CA MET A 614 22.24 10.34 -20.31
C MET A 614 22.05 9.14 -21.24
N PHE A 615 22.22 7.95 -20.67
CA PHE A 615 22.10 6.68 -21.38
C PHE A 615 20.80 6.56 -22.18
N GLY A 616 20.93 6.16 -23.45
CA GLY A 616 19.86 6.11 -24.44
C GLY A 616 19.71 7.42 -25.22
N VAL A 617 19.53 8.56 -24.54
CA VAL A 617 19.23 9.85 -25.19
C VAL A 617 20.46 10.39 -25.93
N GLU A 618 21.60 10.46 -25.25
CA GLU A 618 22.81 11.07 -25.83
C GLU A 618 23.39 10.20 -26.95
N GLN A 619 23.37 8.88 -26.77
CA GLN A 619 23.78 7.91 -27.79
C GLN A 619 22.88 8.04 -29.03
N ALA A 620 21.56 8.17 -28.88
CA ALA A 620 20.64 8.39 -30.00
C ALA A 620 20.91 9.71 -30.73
N CYS A 621 21.24 10.80 -30.02
CA CYS A 621 21.64 12.07 -30.62
C CYS A 621 22.97 11.93 -31.41
N ARG A 622 24.02 11.40 -30.80
CA ARG A 622 25.33 11.17 -31.44
C ARG A 622 25.21 10.27 -32.68
N ILE A 623 24.40 9.21 -32.61
CA ILE A 623 24.10 8.32 -33.76
C ILE A 623 23.36 9.09 -34.86
N CYS A 624 22.34 9.89 -34.51
CA CYS A 624 21.57 10.69 -35.46
C CYS A 624 22.44 11.70 -36.21
N ASP A 625 23.34 12.40 -35.51
CA ASP A 625 24.26 13.36 -36.11
C ASP A 625 25.35 12.71 -36.96
N HIS A 626 25.86 11.54 -36.54
CA HIS A 626 26.77 10.75 -37.38
C HIS A 626 26.08 10.26 -38.67
N ILE A 627 24.84 9.76 -38.59
CA ILE A 627 24.08 9.31 -39.76
C ILE A 627 23.80 10.45 -40.76
N LYS A 628 23.55 11.68 -40.29
CA LYS A 628 23.39 12.86 -41.18
C LYS A 628 24.63 13.16 -42.01
N GLN A 629 25.82 12.83 -41.50
CA GLN A 629 27.11 13.13 -42.12
C GLN A 629 27.68 11.94 -42.91
N TYR A 630 27.37 10.71 -42.50
CA TYR A 630 27.95 9.50 -43.06
C TYR A 630 27.32 9.09 -44.40
N LYS A 631 28.05 9.33 -45.50
CA LYS A 631 27.62 9.02 -46.88
C LYS A 631 28.09 7.66 -47.42
N GLY A 632 28.70 6.82 -46.58
CA GLY A 632 29.26 5.53 -46.98
C GLY A 632 28.31 4.34 -46.78
N TYR A 633 28.75 3.16 -47.17
CA TYR A 633 28.13 1.88 -46.81
C TYR A 633 29.18 1.00 -46.11
N LYS A 634 28.90 0.56 -44.89
CA LYS A 634 29.81 -0.26 -44.06
C LYS A 634 29.02 -1.44 -43.49
N VAL A 635 29.62 -2.63 -43.56
CA VAL A 635 29.12 -3.86 -42.93
C VAL A 635 30.22 -4.41 -42.03
N VAL A 636 29.93 -4.57 -40.73
CA VAL A 636 30.87 -5.15 -39.76
C VAL A 636 30.83 -6.67 -39.89
N LYS A 637 31.67 -7.22 -40.77
CA LYS A 637 31.64 -8.65 -41.12
C LYS A 637 31.99 -9.59 -39.96
N ASN A 638 32.85 -9.14 -39.04
CA ASN A 638 33.41 -9.96 -37.95
C ASN A 638 33.02 -9.41 -36.56
N LEU A 639 31.76 -8.99 -36.37
CA LEU A 639 31.31 -8.31 -35.15
C LEU A 639 31.62 -9.11 -33.87
N SER A 640 31.47 -10.44 -33.92
CA SER A 640 31.75 -11.31 -32.75
C SER A 640 33.21 -11.22 -32.33
N THR A 641 34.15 -11.38 -33.26
CA THR A 641 35.61 -11.31 -32.99
C THR A 641 36.06 -9.91 -32.58
N TRP A 642 35.41 -8.87 -33.12
CA TRP A 642 35.72 -7.49 -32.73
C TRP A 642 35.23 -7.12 -31.33
N TYR A 643 34.12 -7.70 -30.85
CA TYR A 643 33.52 -7.34 -29.56
C TYR A 643 33.89 -8.31 -28.42
N TRP A 644 34.14 -9.60 -28.71
CA TRP A 644 34.38 -10.63 -27.70
C TRP A 644 35.79 -11.26 -27.72
N GLY A 645 36.54 -11.13 -28.83
CA GLY A 645 37.77 -11.88 -29.10
C GLY A 645 37.49 -13.24 -29.76
#